data_AF-A0A927Y719-F1
#
_entry.id   AF-A0A927Y719-F1
#
_cell.length_a   1.000
_cell.length_b   1.000
_cell.length_c   1.000
_cell.angle_alpha   90.00
_cell.angle_beta   90.00
_cell.angle_gamma   90.00
#
_symmetry.space_group_name_H-M   'P 1'
#
loop_
_entity.id
_entity.type
_entity.pdbx_description
1 polymer ?
#
loop_
_entity_poly.entity_id
_entity_poly.type
_entity_poly.pdbx_seq_one_letter_code
_entity_poly.pdbx_strand_id
1 'polypeptide(L)'
;MGRKIIAMLLASTMLMLGGCSVDVTVNENGKVAVDDISSEESSKVDEAQDHIAYSFATKEEGIDLLMSNTEYYDGFTQNELDYKMQKKGASMDEYLDFAKDQVLDFTEEEKAVIDRIMSEIEDKISENGYVLPELDPIVFINTTQKEECGAAAYTHGTQIYFNAKWFTDPEIGDFATVVMAHELFHCLTRSNPDFRKEMYRLIGFTVQDEDFILPPSALEYYISNPDVEHHNAYATFTIGGEKVDCFTALLTTKHFEKAGDSFFDYCTTALIPIDGSDVYYTLEDASDFYDVFGKNTGYVIDPEECMADNFSYALIYGAEGKDGKGYETPEIIEGILNYMTGDGEAAQDIDTSVMKPWINSNIMGLVTDDVNADLKDDFYLNINHDYLRDAKLRPGFSAESPILDASDIVKERCLDILTDKSLTGRDAQMSQDFYELYLDWDSRNEAGVEPLMPFVEKLSEVKNLDDMTDFLLSDMNFDYGTMLSKTGIELDANDSTKYCVEINATDLSLGDSAEYEKMTENGKRMKKLREGQYAYMLGRVGFDDSETEQLIKDLFDFEGKIAANQMTSLEKNASDAFQKMINPVTMDDLKEMSPDYPLTQYMEKRGYSESRLINLVEPEWLKGLNSLYTEENLNGIKAYILAHTVGGYINSIDEEAHRTFQRLANEYRGITDSKSDEEEAYNQTMSMFSDNISRIYIDKYLNEEIREEIRTLCQDAVDTYYEMFDDIDWLSEETKEEAKNKLKHITIHAVYPDKWKDDSMFSVISKEDGGTYLQAGIDYKKAKHERDLTRINGTVDRDIWELNILTTNAFYNPQDNSINIIPGFFCDATYRSDMSIEEKYGALGSVIGHEISHAFDTKGSQFDADGNFRNWWKEEDFDAFMDRADKLIAYYDGVVAFDDGTPYKGQMVQTEAIADMAGFKCMLKMAEKIDDFDYDKFFRAYAYLWAETETVSSLESQVLTDTHPLDYLRANVTVQQYDEFYETYGIKESDGMYIAPEDRIAVW
;
A
#
# COMPACT_ATOMS: atom_id res chain seq x y z
N MET A 1 23.53 -56.35 37.12
CA MET A 1 23.28 -56.38 35.66
C MET A 1 22.11 -55.49 35.24
N GLY A 2 21.01 -55.38 35.98
CA GLY A 2 19.91 -54.44 35.67
C GLY A 2 20.21 -52.94 35.86
N ARG A 3 21.17 -52.55 36.71
CA ARG A 3 21.54 -51.12 36.93
C ARG A 3 22.56 -50.53 35.94
N LYS A 4 23.17 -51.36 35.06
CA LYS A 4 24.06 -50.88 33.97
C LYS A 4 23.31 -50.65 32.64
N ILE A 5 22.10 -51.20 32.48
CA ILE A 5 21.26 -50.99 31.29
C ILE A 5 20.44 -49.69 31.43
N ILE A 6 20.03 -49.31 32.64
CA ILE A 6 19.29 -48.05 32.88
C ILE A 6 20.19 -46.81 32.74
N ALA A 7 21.47 -46.88 33.15
CA ALA A 7 22.41 -45.77 32.97
C ALA A 7 22.86 -45.56 31.50
N MET A 8 22.84 -46.62 30.67
CA MET A 8 23.11 -46.50 29.22
C MET A 8 21.90 -45.99 28.41
N LEU A 9 20.67 -46.25 28.87
CA LEU A 9 19.47 -45.67 28.27
C LEU A 9 19.33 -44.17 28.60
N LEU A 10 19.72 -43.73 29.80
CA LEU A 10 19.67 -42.31 30.18
C LEU A 10 20.76 -41.45 29.51
N ALA A 11 21.92 -42.02 29.16
CA ALA A 11 22.97 -41.30 28.45
C ALA A 11 22.72 -41.19 26.92
N SER A 12 21.91 -42.08 26.32
CA SER A 12 21.53 -41.96 24.91
C SER A 12 20.38 -40.98 24.66
N THR A 13 19.56 -40.66 25.66
CA THR A 13 18.49 -39.66 25.51
C THR A 13 19.00 -38.22 25.66
N MET A 14 20.11 -37.99 26.38
CA MET A 14 20.73 -36.67 26.55
C MET A 14 21.74 -36.28 25.44
N LEU A 15 21.92 -37.10 24.40
CA LEU A 15 22.79 -36.83 23.25
C LEU A 15 22.03 -36.41 21.98
N MET A 16 20.71 -36.20 22.07
CA MET A 16 19.88 -35.71 20.96
C MET A 16 19.35 -34.28 21.12
N LEU A 17 19.70 -33.56 22.19
CA LEU A 17 19.31 -32.16 22.38
C LEU A 17 20.45 -31.38 23.06
N GLY A 18 21.06 -30.42 22.36
CA GLY A 18 21.83 -29.30 22.92
C GLY A 18 23.22 -29.60 23.50
N GLY A 19 24.27 -29.06 22.89
CA GLY A 19 25.67 -29.29 23.24
C GLY A 19 26.15 -28.56 24.50
N CYS A 20 26.59 -29.31 25.51
CA CYS A 20 27.66 -28.89 26.43
C CYS A 20 28.31 -30.15 27.05
N SER A 21 29.64 -30.22 27.09
CA SER A 21 30.38 -31.40 27.56
C SER A 21 30.59 -31.38 29.07
N VAL A 22 30.06 -32.37 29.80
CA VAL A 22 30.35 -32.59 31.23
C VAL A 22 31.21 -33.85 31.40
N ASP A 23 32.36 -33.73 32.05
CA ASP A 23 33.20 -34.88 32.41
C ASP A 23 32.72 -35.53 33.71
N VAL A 24 32.24 -36.76 33.64
CA VAL A 24 31.72 -37.53 34.77
C VAL A 24 32.69 -38.66 35.12
N THR A 25 33.23 -38.68 36.34
CA THR A 25 33.99 -39.84 36.85
C THR A 25 33.25 -40.56 37.99
N VAL A 26 33.25 -41.90 37.90
CA VAL A 26 32.62 -42.80 38.88
C VAL A 26 33.70 -43.56 39.63
N ASN A 27 33.78 -43.39 40.95
CA ASN A 27 34.73 -44.15 41.76
C ASN A 27 34.22 -45.58 42.09
N GLU A 28 35.11 -46.42 42.62
CA GLU A 28 34.92 -47.88 42.80
C GLU A 28 33.75 -48.28 43.73
N ASN A 29 33.06 -47.31 44.36
CA ASN A 29 31.88 -47.53 45.20
C ASN A 29 30.57 -46.95 44.63
N GLY A 30 30.57 -46.43 43.39
CA GLY A 30 29.34 -46.11 42.66
C GLY A 30 28.62 -44.81 43.06
N LYS A 31 29.34 -43.81 43.59
CA LYS A 31 28.84 -42.43 43.72
C LYS A 31 29.43 -41.53 42.62
N VAL A 32 28.60 -40.67 42.05
CA VAL A 32 28.97 -39.63 41.07
C VAL A 32 29.20 -38.32 41.81
N ALA A 33 30.28 -37.60 41.48
CA ALA A 33 30.56 -36.25 41.95
C ALA A 33 30.89 -35.37 40.73
N VAL A 34 30.46 -34.10 40.77
CA VAL A 34 30.76 -33.07 39.76
C VAL A 34 31.55 -31.98 40.49
N ASP A 35 32.78 -31.72 40.05
CA ASP A 35 33.67 -30.71 40.65
C ASP A 35 33.59 -29.39 39.87
N ASP A 36 33.59 -28.28 40.62
CA ASP A 36 33.47 -26.89 40.20
C ASP A 36 34.85 -26.30 39.84
N ILE A 37 34.97 -25.50 38.76
CA ILE A 37 36.21 -24.77 38.40
C ILE A 37 35.89 -23.29 38.21
N SER A 38 36.64 -22.44 38.92
CA SER A 38 36.50 -20.97 38.96
C SER A 38 37.57 -20.22 38.15
N SER A 39 37.12 -19.05 37.65
CA SER A 39 37.78 -17.75 37.36
C SER A 39 38.84 -17.63 36.24
N GLU A 40 38.46 -16.94 35.15
CA GLU A 40 38.85 -15.55 34.75
C GLU A 40 39.12 -15.35 33.23
N GLU A 41 38.51 -14.26 32.72
CA GLU A 41 38.68 -13.54 31.45
C GLU A 41 38.15 -14.14 30.13
N SER A 42 36.88 -13.83 29.81
CA SER A 42 36.50 -13.35 28.47
C SER A 42 35.30 -12.41 28.55
N SER A 43 35.40 -11.32 27.82
CA SER A 43 34.57 -10.11 27.81
C SER A 43 33.15 -10.29 27.27
N LYS A 44 32.20 -9.63 27.96
CA LYS A 44 30.91 -9.07 27.51
C LYS A 44 29.99 -9.96 26.67
N VAL A 45 29.03 -10.58 27.36
CA VAL A 45 27.68 -10.87 26.87
C VAL A 45 26.76 -10.24 27.91
N ASP A 46 26.01 -9.21 27.53
CA ASP A 46 25.01 -8.58 28.42
C ASP A 46 23.77 -9.49 28.55
N GLU A 47 23.04 -9.25 29.64
CA GLU A 47 22.32 -10.19 30.49
C GLU A 47 20.92 -10.63 30.01
N ALA A 48 20.48 -11.77 30.58
CA ALA A 48 19.14 -12.35 30.43
C ALA A 48 18.04 -11.44 31.00
N GLN A 49 16.85 -11.48 30.39
CA GLN A 49 15.67 -10.76 30.86
C GLN A 49 15.36 -11.11 32.32
N ASP A 50 15.33 -10.09 33.17
CA ASP A 50 15.10 -10.17 34.62
C ASP A 50 13.68 -10.67 34.91
N HIS A 51 13.55 -11.50 35.95
CA HIS A 51 12.31 -11.98 36.56
C HIS A 51 11.27 -10.85 36.74
N ILE A 52 9.98 -11.11 36.47
CA ILE A 52 8.89 -10.13 36.65
C ILE A 52 8.78 -9.82 38.15
N ALA A 53 9.11 -8.60 38.55
CA ALA A 53 9.12 -8.23 39.96
C ALA A 53 7.69 -8.10 40.51
N TYR A 54 7.36 -8.84 41.59
CA TYR A 54 6.07 -8.72 42.25
C TYR A 54 6.14 -8.88 43.77
N SER A 55 5.07 -8.43 44.45
CA SER A 55 4.91 -8.57 45.90
C SER A 55 3.44 -8.84 46.28
N PHE A 56 3.21 -9.27 47.52
CA PHE A 56 1.87 -9.53 48.06
C PHE A 56 1.54 -8.50 49.13
N ALA A 57 0.49 -7.71 48.92
CA ALA A 57 0.02 -6.77 49.92
C ALA A 57 -0.56 -7.51 51.13
N THR A 58 -0.28 -7.00 52.33
CA THR A 58 -1.10 -7.31 53.51
C THR A 58 -2.50 -6.71 53.36
N LYS A 59 -3.48 -7.19 54.13
CA LYS A 59 -4.83 -6.60 54.12
C LYS A 59 -4.83 -5.08 54.37
N GLU A 60 -3.96 -4.57 55.24
CA GLU A 60 -3.88 -3.14 55.54
C GLU A 60 -3.30 -2.35 54.36
N GLU A 61 -2.21 -2.83 53.76
CA GLU A 61 -1.63 -2.24 52.55
C GLU A 61 -2.60 -2.30 51.35
N GLY A 62 -3.30 -3.42 51.17
CA GLY A 62 -4.28 -3.59 50.11
C GLY A 62 -5.48 -2.64 50.28
N ILE A 63 -5.89 -2.35 51.52
CA ILE A 63 -6.90 -1.32 51.79
C ILE A 63 -6.37 0.07 51.43
N ASP A 64 -5.14 0.40 51.83
CA ASP A 64 -4.56 1.72 51.55
C ASP A 64 -4.40 1.95 50.04
N LEU A 65 -3.95 0.92 49.30
CA LEU A 65 -3.84 0.92 47.84
C LEU A 65 -5.21 1.06 47.17
N LEU A 66 -6.18 0.23 47.55
CA LEU A 66 -7.57 0.33 47.06
C LEU A 66 -8.13 1.75 47.28
N MET A 67 -7.94 2.33 48.47
CA MET A 67 -8.43 3.67 48.78
C MET A 67 -7.66 4.81 48.09
N SER A 68 -6.50 4.52 47.49
CA SER A 68 -5.70 5.52 46.77
C SER A 68 -6.21 5.77 45.34
N ASN A 69 -7.11 4.92 44.83
CA ASN A 69 -7.64 4.95 43.46
C ASN A 69 -8.73 6.02 43.30
N THR A 70 -8.44 7.27 43.70
CA THR A 70 -9.44 8.33 43.80
C THR A 70 -10.04 8.73 42.46
N GLU A 71 -9.26 8.68 41.37
CA GLU A 71 -9.72 9.02 40.03
C GLU A 71 -10.76 8.01 39.51
N TYR A 72 -10.53 6.71 39.76
CA TYR A 72 -11.50 5.66 39.47
C TYR A 72 -12.82 5.89 40.21
N TYR A 73 -12.77 6.20 41.51
CA TYR A 73 -13.98 6.45 42.30
C TYR A 73 -14.69 7.75 41.94
N ASP A 74 -13.96 8.79 41.52
CA ASP A 74 -14.55 10.05 41.08
C ASP A 74 -15.41 9.89 39.81
N GLY A 75 -15.16 8.84 39.01
CA GLY A 75 -15.95 8.48 37.83
C GLY A 75 -17.31 7.83 38.13
N PHE A 76 -17.57 7.39 39.36
CA PHE A 76 -18.75 6.57 39.66
C PHE A 76 -20.06 7.33 39.50
N THR A 77 -20.95 6.78 38.69
CA THR A 77 -22.32 7.26 38.59
C THR A 77 -23.18 6.73 39.74
N GLN A 78 -24.32 7.37 40.03
CA GLN A 78 -25.28 6.84 40.99
C GLN A 78 -25.81 5.46 40.57
N ASN A 79 -25.92 5.24 39.25
CA ASN A 79 -26.35 3.96 38.69
C ASN A 79 -25.33 2.86 38.99
N GLU A 80 -24.05 3.14 38.78
CA GLU A 80 -22.94 2.24 39.10
C GLU A 80 -22.90 1.89 40.59
N LEU A 81 -22.98 2.90 41.47
CA LEU A 81 -23.03 2.69 42.93
C LEU A 81 -24.19 1.77 43.33
N ASP A 82 -25.37 1.98 42.72
CA ASP A 82 -26.56 1.18 43.02
C ASP A 82 -26.40 -0.28 42.57
N TYR A 83 -25.75 -0.53 41.42
CA TYR A 83 -25.38 -1.86 40.95
C TYR A 83 -24.35 -2.52 41.87
N LYS A 84 -23.23 -1.86 42.18
CA LYS A 84 -22.18 -2.45 43.03
C LYS A 84 -22.67 -2.72 44.46
N MET A 85 -23.50 -1.84 45.01
CA MET A 85 -24.07 -2.00 46.35
C MET A 85 -25.38 -2.80 46.39
N GLN A 86 -25.92 -3.19 45.23
CA GLN A 86 -27.17 -3.94 45.10
C GLN A 86 -28.35 -3.26 45.84
N LYS A 87 -28.38 -1.93 45.85
CA LYS A 87 -29.34 -1.09 46.59
C LYS A 87 -29.50 0.27 45.91
N LYS A 88 -30.74 0.77 45.82
CA LYS A 88 -31.02 2.12 45.32
C LYS A 88 -30.57 3.24 46.25
N GLY A 89 -29.95 4.27 45.68
CA GLY A 89 -29.46 5.45 46.39
C GLY A 89 -28.31 5.12 47.34
N ALA A 90 -27.41 4.24 46.92
CA ALA A 90 -26.17 3.97 47.65
C ALA A 90 -25.26 5.21 47.61
N SER A 91 -24.60 5.52 48.73
CA SER A 91 -23.62 6.62 48.75
C SER A 91 -22.20 6.09 48.56
N MET A 92 -21.30 6.91 48.01
CA MET A 92 -19.88 6.58 47.88
C MET A 92 -19.26 6.14 49.22
N ASP A 93 -19.56 6.82 50.34
CA ASP A 93 -19.07 6.41 51.67
C ASP A 93 -19.51 4.98 52.05
N GLU A 94 -20.74 4.58 51.70
CA GLU A 94 -21.24 3.22 51.94
C GLU A 94 -20.48 2.19 51.07
N TYR A 95 -20.15 2.55 49.82
CA TYR A 95 -19.39 1.71 48.92
C TYR A 95 -17.93 1.56 49.36
N LEU A 96 -17.24 2.65 49.71
CA LEU A 96 -15.85 2.61 50.14
C LEU A 96 -15.68 1.79 51.42
N ASP A 97 -16.59 1.93 52.40
CA ASP A 97 -16.56 1.09 53.60
C ASP A 97 -16.83 -0.39 53.29
N PHE A 98 -17.74 -0.67 52.35
CA PHE A 98 -17.98 -2.02 51.86
C PHE A 98 -16.77 -2.63 51.14
N ALA A 99 -16.10 -1.87 50.28
CA ALA A 99 -14.95 -2.32 49.50
C ALA A 99 -13.76 -2.68 50.42
N LYS A 100 -13.48 -1.86 51.45
CA LYS A 100 -12.47 -2.18 52.48
C LYS A 100 -12.72 -3.52 53.18
N ASP A 101 -13.98 -3.83 53.46
CA ASP A 101 -14.36 -5.08 54.11
C ASP A 101 -14.12 -6.31 53.22
N GLN A 102 -13.96 -6.12 51.91
CA GLN A 102 -13.72 -7.21 50.95
C GLN A 102 -12.24 -7.57 50.79
N VAL A 103 -11.29 -6.72 51.21
CA VAL A 103 -9.85 -7.02 51.14
C VAL A 103 -9.46 -8.07 52.18
N LEU A 104 -8.63 -9.03 51.78
CA LEU A 104 -8.20 -10.19 52.56
C LEU A 104 -6.67 -10.29 52.61
N ASP A 105 -6.15 -11.06 53.57
CA ASP A 105 -4.75 -11.48 53.55
C ASP A 105 -4.59 -12.71 52.65
N PHE A 106 -3.50 -12.79 51.91
CA PHE A 106 -3.09 -14.05 51.26
C PHE A 106 -2.59 -15.07 52.28
N THR A 107 -3.04 -16.30 52.15
CA THR A 107 -2.42 -17.48 52.78
C THR A 107 -1.16 -17.89 52.03
N GLU A 108 -0.28 -18.66 52.68
CA GLU A 108 0.95 -19.13 52.04
C GLU A 108 0.67 -20.11 50.88
N GLU A 109 -0.43 -20.86 50.96
CA GLU A 109 -0.88 -21.72 49.86
C GLU A 109 -1.34 -20.91 48.64
N GLU A 110 -2.03 -19.79 48.84
CA GLU A 110 -2.48 -18.92 47.74
C GLU A 110 -1.30 -18.20 47.07
N LYS A 111 -0.33 -17.72 47.86
CA LYS A 111 0.92 -17.15 47.31
C LYS A 111 1.66 -18.16 46.44
N ALA A 112 1.78 -19.41 46.92
CA ALA A 112 2.42 -20.47 46.16
C ALA A 112 1.69 -20.81 44.85
N VAL A 113 0.38 -20.56 44.75
CA VAL A 113 -0.37 -20.71 43.49
C VAL A 113 0.00 -19.58 42.52
N ILE A 114 0.03 -18.34 42.99
CA ILE A 114 0.44 -17.18 42.18
C ILE A 114 1.89 -17.34 41.72
N ASP A 115 2.80 -17.70 42.63
CA ASP A 115 4.22 -17.94 42.30
C ASP A 115 4.38 -18.98 41.18
N ARG A 116 3.56 -20.04 41.22
CA ARG A 116 3.56 -21.05 40.16
C ARG A 116 3.04 -20.50 38.83
N ILE A 117 1.97 -19.71 38.84
CA ILE A 117 1.40 -19.15 37.60
C ILE A 117 2.38 -18.14 36.98
N MET A 118 2.98 -17.27 37.79
CA MET A 118 4.01 -16.33 37.32
C MET A 118 5.20 -17.08 36.71
N SER A 119 5.66 -18.15 37.38
CA SER A 119 6.70 -19.01 36.80
C SER A 119 6.27 -19.68 35.50
N GLU A 120 5.01 -20.09 35.34
CA GLU A 120 4.49 -20.65 34.09
C GLU A 120 4.46 -19.60 32.96
N ILE A 121 4.16 -18.33 33.27
CA ILE A 121 4.21 -17.21 32.31
C ILE A 121 5.66 -16.89 31.94
N GLU A 122 6.56 -16.79 32.90
CA GLU A 122 7.99 -16.56 32.66
C GLU A 122 8.62 -17.69 31.85
N ASP A 123 8.24 -18.95 32.13
CA ASP A 123 8.63 -20.10 31.31
C ASP A 123 8.11 -19.94 29.88
N LYS A 124 6.87 -19.48 29.68
CA LYS A 124 6.32 -19.22 28.33
C LYS A 124 7.07 -18.11 27.59
N ILE A 125 7.36 -17.01 28.27
CA ILE A 125 8.13 -15.90 27.70
C ILE A 125 9.51 -16.42 27.27
N SER A 126 10.20 -17.13 28.16
CA SER A 126 11.53 -17.67 27.91
C SER A 126 11.56 -18.76 26.82
N GLU A 127 10.61 -19.70 26.84
CA GLU A 127 10.52 -20.81 25.88
C GLU A 127 10.28 -20.32 24.44
N ASN A 128 9.51 -19.24 24.28
CA ASN A 128 9.15 -18.70 22.97
C ASN A 128 10.01 -17.50 22.55
N GLY A 129 10.97 -17.08 23.37
CA GLY A 129 11.84 -15.94 23.06
C GLY A 129 11.10 -14.60 23.08
N TYR A 130 10.01 -14.49 23.85
CA TYR A 130 9.27 -13.24 23.97
C TYR A 130 10.03 -12.23 24.83
N VAL A 131 9.89 -10.95 24.50
CA VAL A 131 10.46 -9.78 25.14
C VAL A 131 9.30 -8.86 25.51
N LEU A 132 9.05 -8.73 26.81
CA LEU A 132 8.06 -7.78 27.33
C LEU A 132 8.70 -6.40 27.58
N PRO A 133 7.94 -5.30 27.44
CA PRO A 133 8.41 -3.96 27.77
C PRO A 133 8.69 -3.81 29.27
N GLU A 134 9.37 -2.72 29.65
CA GLU A 134 9.64 -2.40 31.05
C GLU A 134 8.33 -2.34 31.85
N LEU A 135 8.36 -2.97 33.03
CA LEU A 135 7.20 -3.20 33.88
C LEU A 135 7.52 -2.78 35.30
N ASP A 136 6.74 -1.86 35.84
CA ASP A 136 6.83 -1.50 37.25
C ASP A 136 6.42 -2.69 38.13
N PRO A 137 6.99 -2.84 39.35
CA PRO A 137 6.71 -4.00 40.19
C PRO A 137 5.21 -4.19 40.46
N ILE A 138 4.74 -5.41 40.24
CA ILE A 138 3.33 -5.77 40.46
C ILE A 138 3.07 -5.91 41.96
N VAL A 139 1.93 -5.40 42.42
CA VAL A 139 1.43 -5.67 43.77
C VAL A 139 0.15 -6.48 43.67
N PHE A 140 0.16 -7.69 44.22
CA PHE A 140 -1.03 -8.53 44.29
C PHE A 140 -1.86 -8.22 45.53
N ILE A 141 -3.17 -8.09 45.36
CA ILE A 141 -4.15 -7.85 46.42
C ILE A 141 -5.23 -8.94 46.38
N ASN A 142 -5.54 -9.52 47.54
CA ASN A 142 -6.58 -10.54 47.64
C ASN A 142 -7.90 -9.87 48.05
N THR A 143 -8.98 -10.09 47.31
CA THR A 143 -10.30 -9.59 47.69
C THR A 143 -11.39 -10.62 47.46
N THR A 144 -12.59 -10.40 48.00
CA THR A 144 -13.73 -11.25 47.66
C THR A 144 -14.35 -10.92 46.30
N GLN A 145 -13.89 -9.84 45.66
CA GLN A 145 -14.39 -9.24 44.41
C GLN A 145 -15.86 -8.84 44.41
N LYS A 146 -16.52 -8.77 45.57
CA LYS A 146 -17.93 -8.32 45.61
C LYS A 146 -18.08 -6.83 45.35
N GLU A 147 -17.04 -6.06 45.66
CA GLU A 147 -16.88 -4.65 45.37
C GLU A 147 -16.84 -4.36 43.87
N GLU A 148 -16.41 -5.34 43.06
CA GLU A 148 -16.43 -5.34 41.60
C GLU A 148 -17.36 -6.43 41.04
N CYS A 149 -18.51 -6.60 41.69
CA CYS A 149 -19.63 -7.44 41.24
C CYS A 149 -19.29 -8.92 40.93
N GLY A 150 -18.19 -9.42 41.49
CA GLY A 150 -17.75 -10.81 41.35
C GLY A 150 -16.79 -11.06 40.20
N ALA A 151 -16.09 -10.02 39.70
CA ALA A 151 -15.00 -10.14 38.72
C ALA A 151 -13.97 -11.21 39.11
N ALA A 152 -13.28 -11.76 38.11
CA ALA A 152 -12.23 -12.76 38.32
C ALA A 152 -10.96 -12.11 38.86
N ALA A 153 -10.55 -11.03 38.23
CA ALA A 153 -9.54 -10.09 38.66
C ALA A 153 -9.86 -8.70 38.05
N TYR A 154 -9.11 -7.69 38.46
CA TYR A 154 -8.99 -6.39 37.79
C TYR A 154 -7.67 -5.74 38.21
N THR A 155 -7.24 -4.74 37.45
CA THR A 155 -5.96 -4.05 37.60
C THR A 155 -6.17 -2.54 37.76
N HIS A 156 -5.34 -1.91 38.59
CA HIS A 156 -5.25 -0.44 38.70
C HIS A 156 -3.79 -0.02 38.88
N GLY A 157 -3.23 0.79 37.97
CA GLY A 157 -1.79 0.93 37.84
C GLY A 157 -1.12 -0.44 37.62
N THR A 158 -0.21 -0.82 38.53
CA THR A 158 0.41 -2.16 38.57
C THR A 158 -0.11 -3.04 39.71
N GLN A 159 -1.32 -2.75 40.19
CA GLN A 159 -1.95 -3.45 41.31
C GLN A 159 -3.00 -4.40 40.78
N ILE A 160 -2.81 -5.72 40.95
CA ILE A 160 -3.76 -6.72 40.48
C ILE A 160 -4.56 -7.25 41.66
N TYR A 161 -5.88 -7.09 41.60
CA TYR A 161 -6.83 -7.52 42.61
C TYR A 161 -7.46 -8.86 42.22
N PHE A 162 -7.22 -9.92 42.98
CA PHE A 162 -7.76 -11.25 42.67
C PHE A 162 -9.00 -11.61 43.47
N ASN A 163 -9.89 -12.37 42.83
CA ASN A 163 -10.97 -13.06 43.53
C ASN A 163 -10.42 -14.20 44.39
N ALA A 164 -10.59 -14.15 45.71
CA ALA A 164 -10.19 -15.21 46.63
C ALA A 164 -10.74 -16.61 46.25
N LYS A 165 -11.83 -16.67 45.46
CA LYS A 165 -12.37 -17.94 44.94
C LYS A 165 -11.44 -18.63 43.95
N TRP A 166 -10.58 -17.89 43.24
CA TRP A 166 -9.59 -18.44 42.29
C TRP A 166 -8.83 -19.63 42.85
N PHE A 167 -8.39 -19.52 44.09
CA PHE A 167 -7.53 -20.52 44.72
C PHE A 167 -8.29 -21.76 45.21
N THR A 168 -9.61 -21.78 45.06
CA THR A 168 -10.48 -22.85 45.56
C THR A 168 -11.40 -23.45 44.51
N ASP A 169 -11.53 -22.82 43.35
CA ASP A 169 -12.38 -23.27 42.25
C ASP A 169 -11.56 -24.06 41.20
N PRO A 170 -11.79 -25.38 41.06
CA PRO A 170 -11.06 -26.19 40.09
C PRO A 170 -11.35 -25.83 38.63
N GLU A 171 -12.45 -25.13 38.31
CA GLU A 171 -12.73 -24.67 36.93
C GLU A 171 -11.87 -23.48 36.52
N ILE A 172 -11.45 -22.66 37.49
CA ILE A 172 -10.56 -21.52 37.26
C ILE A 172 -9.11 -21.98 37.07
N GLY A 173 -8.72 -23.12 37.67
CA GLY A 173 -7.34 -23.59 37.68
C GLY A 173 -6.69 -23.78 36.30
N ASP A 174 -7.44 -24.22 35.29
CA ASP A 174 -6.93 -24.40 33.90
C ASP A 174 -6.97 -23.09 33.08
N PHE A 175 -7.67 -22.05 33.56
CA PHE A 175 -7.82 -20.74 32.90
C PHE A 175 -6.99 -19.63 33.59
N ALA A 176 -6.51 -19.87 34.81
CA ALA A 176 -5.85 -18.87 35.65
C ALA A 176 -4.59 -18.26 35.01
N THR A 177 -3.82 -19.03 34.24
CA THR A 177 -2.63 -18.52 33.54
C THR A 177 -2.99 -17.52 32.44
N VAL A 178 -4.11 -17.72 31.75
CA VAL A 178 -4.60 -16.79 30.72
C VAL A 178 -5.06 -15.49 31.37
N VAL A 179 -5.84 -15.57 32.43
CA VAL A 179 -6.29 -14.35 33.12
C VAL A 179 -5.12 -13.62 33.78
N MET A 180 -4.14 -14.32 34.35
CA MET A 180 -2.94 -13.64 34.86
C MET A 180 -2.19 -12.91 33.72
N ALA A 181 -2.10 -13.52 32.53
CA ALA A 181 -1.53 -12.86 31.36
C ALA A 181 -2.38 -11.68 30.86
N HIS A 182 -3.70 -11.74 31.00
CA HIS A 182 -4.63 -10.63 30.75
C HIS A 182 -4.37 -9.46 31.69
N GLU A 183 -4.33 -9.69 33.01
CA GLU A 183 -4.03 -8.64 33.99
C GLU A 183 -2.60 -8.08 33.86
N LEU A 184 -1.66 -8.92 33.41
CA LEU A 184 -0.29 -8.49 33.11
C LEU A 184 -0.28 -7.47 31.96
N PHE A 185 -1.14 -7.63 30.95
CA PHE A 185 -1.26 -6.65 29.86
C PHE A 185 -1.60 -5.27 30.38
N HIS A 186 -2.59 -5.16 31.28
CA HIS A 186 -2.95 -3.86 31.88
C HIS A 186 -1.76 -3.23 32.62
N CYS A 187 -1.01 -4.02 33.40
CA CYS A 187 0.19 -3.49 34.07
C CYS A 187 1.26 -3.00 33.07
N LEU A 188 1.43 -3.70 31.95
CA LEU A 188 2.38 -3.34 30.89
C LEU A 188 1.95 -2.06 30.18
N THR A 189 0.67 -1.92 29.81
CA THR A 189 0.16 -0.70 29.15
C THR A 189 0.20 0.52 30.08
N ARG A 190 0.21 0.31 31.42
CA ARG A 190 0.33 1.40 32.40
C ARG A 190 1.79 1.81 32.64
N SER A 191 2.68 0.83 32.64
CA SER A 191 4.11 1.05 32.78
C SER A 191 4.73 1.62 31.49
N ASN A 192 4.13 1.32 30.34
CA ASN A 192 4.66 1.67 29.03
C ASN A 192 3.55 2.21 28.09
N PRO A 193 3.42 3.55 27.96
CA PRO A 193 2.45 4.18 27.08
C PRO A 193 2.64 3.86 25.59
N ASP A 194 3.88 3.60 25.15
CA ASP A 194 4.16 3.31 23.75
C ASP A 194 3.77 1.87 23.39
N PHE A 195 3.98 0.92 24.30
CA PHE A 195 3.38 -0.42 24.22
C PHE A 195 1.86 -0.33 24.09
N ARG A 196 1.20 0.52 24.90
CA ARG A 196 -0.26 0.72 24.80
C ARG A 196 -0.67 1.22 23.42
N LYS A 197 0.02 2.24 22.90
CA LYS A 197 -0.24 2.78 21.55
C LYS A 197 -0.12 1.70 20.49
N GLU A 198 0.95 0.92 20.54
CA GLU A 198 1.23 -0.09 19.52
C GLU A 198 0.19 -1.22 19.56
N MET A 199 -0.15 -1.69 20.76
CA MET A 199 -1.20 -2.71 20.92
C MET A 199 -2.56 -2.21 20.42
N TYR A 200 -2.93 -0.96 20.71
CA TYR A 200 -4.19 -0.39 20.25
C TYR A 200 -4.21 -0.17 18.73
N ARG A 201 -3.05 0.15 18.13
CA ARG A 201 -2.91 0.32 16.68
C ARG A 201 -3.26 -0.96 15.92
N LEU A 202 -2.99 -2.14 16.49
CA LEU A 202 -3.31 -3.44 15.88
C LEU A 202 -4.82 -3.65 15.65
N ILE A 203 -5.68 -2.95 16.41
CA ILE A 203 -7.14 -2.94 16.23
C ILE A 203 -7.66 -1.60 15.69
N GLY A 204 -6.79 -0.82 15.05
CA GLY A 204 -7.17 0.42 14.38
C GLY A 204 -7.50 1.61 15.31
N PHE A 205 -7.14 1.52 16.59
CA PHE A 205 -7.31 2.62 17.54
C PHE A 205 -6.09 3.56 17.56
N THR A 206 -6.37 4.86 17.62
CA THR A 206 -5.37 5.91 17.81
C THR A 206 -5.49 6.49 19.22
N VAL A 207 -4.40 6.45 19.99
CA VAL A 207 -4.34 7.02 21.35
C VAL A 207 -3.90 8.49 21.29
N GLN A 208 -4.61 9.36 22.02
CA GLN A 208 -4.34 10.80 22.17
C GLN A 208 -3.81 11.11 23.57
N ASP A 209 -3.32 12.33 23.80
CA ASP A 209 -2.79 12.72 25.11
C ASP A 209 -3.88 12.99 26.17
N GLU A 210 -5.09 13.33 25.76
CA GLU A 210 -6.18 13.79 26.64
C GLU A 210 -7.41 12.90 26.52
N ASP A 211 -8.08 12.66 27.65
CA ASP A 211 -9.32 11.86 27.68
C ASP A 211 -10.50 12.59 27.02
N PHE A 212 -11.28 11.82 26.27
CA PHE A 212 -12.54 12.28 25.70
C PHE A 212 -13.61 12.45 26.79
N ILE A 213 -14.49 13.43 26.58
CA ILE A 213 -15.55 13.75 27.54
C ILE A 213 -16.82 12.98 27.18
N LEU A 214 -17.32 12.17 28.10
CA LEU A 214 -18.61 11.49 27.95
C LEU A 214 -19.76 12.50 27.78
N PRO A 215 -20.60 12.36 26.75
CA PRO A 215 -21.78 13.20 26.59
C PRO A 215 -22.81 12.91 27.68
N PRO A 216 -23.67 13.89 28.05
CA PRO A 216 -24.70 13.71 29.06
C PRO A 216 -25.61 12.49 28.84
N SER A 217 -25.92 12.15 27.59
CA SER A 217 -26.73 10.98 27.21
C SER A 217 -26.08 9.64 27.54
N ALA A 218 -24.75 9.54 27.46
CA ALA A 218 -23.99 8.34 27.84
C ALA A 218 -23.74 8.30 29.35
N LEU A 219 -23.43 9.45 29.96
CA LEU A 219 -23.06 9.57 31.38
C LEU A 219 -24.15 9.04 32.34
N GLU A 220 -25.44 9.12 31.96
CA GLU A 220 -26.54 8.57 32.77
C GLU A 220 -26.45 7.04 32.98
N TYR A 221 -25.88 6.33 32.00
CA TYR A 221 -25.82 4.86 31.95
C TYR A 221 -24.40 4.31 32.10
N TYR A 222 -23.41 5.19 32.20
CA TYR A 222 -22.00 4.83 32.28
C TYR A 222 -21.68 4.01 33.53
N ILE A 223 -20.85 2.98 33.32
CA ILE A 223 -20.22 2.16 34.35
C ILE A 223 -18.71 2.25 34.12
N SER A 224 -17.98 2.60 35.18
CA SER A 224 -16.52 2.65 35.14
C SER A 224 -15.96 1.23 35.04
N ASN A 225 -14.97 1.03 34.15
CA ASN A 225 -14.18 -0.20 34.10
C ASN A 225 -12.87 0.04 34.89
N PRO A 226 -12.58 -0.72 35.96
CA PRO A 226 -11.33 -0.55 36.71
C PRO A 226 -10.08 -0.75 35.86
N ASP A 227 -10.15 -1.59 34.83
CA ASP A 227 -9.03 -1.91 33.94
C ASP A 227 -8.74 -0.81 32.92
N VAL A 228 -9.64 0.16 32.73
CA VAL A 228 -9.51 1.25 31.75
C VAL A 228 -9.22 2.56 32.48
N GLU A 229 -7.96 3.02 32.42
CA GLU A 229 -7.54 4.28 33.06
C GLU A 229 -7.88 5.51 32.22
N HIS A 230 -7.85 5.38 30.89
CA HIS A 230 -7.96 6.50 29.97
C HIS A 230 -8.92 6.20 28.81
N HIS A 231 -9.86 7.12 28.61
CA HIS A 231 -10.77 7.18 27.46
C HIS A 231 -10.22 8.14 26.41
N ASN A 232 -8.95 7.96 26.01
CA ASN A 232 -8.23 8.82 25.09
C ASN A 232 -7.93 8.16 23.74
N ALA A 233 -8.53 6.99 23.46
CA ALA A 233 -8.33 6.28 22.22
C ALA A 233 -9.60 6.28 21.36
N TYR A 234 -9.47 6.48 20.06
CA TYR A 234 -10.59 6.44 19.12
C TYR A 234 -10.28 5.60 17.88
N ALA A 235 -11.32 5.08 17.23
CA ALA A 235 -11.26 4.45 15.93
C ALA A 235 -12.43 4.93 15.06
N THR A 236 -12.31 4.79 13.74
CA THR A 236 -13.37 5.19 12.81
C THR A 236 -14.34 4.03 12.56
N PHE A 237 -15.62 4.24 12.82
CA PHE A 237 -16.69 3.26 12.58
C PHE A 237 -17.64 3.72 11.47
N THR A 238 -18.23 2.79 10.73
CA THR A 238 -19.29 3.04 9.75
C THR A 238 -20.65 2.96 10.41
N ILE A 239 -21.21 4.11 10.76
CA ILE A 239 -22.47 4.22 11.49
C ILE A 239 -23.52 4.77 10.53
N GLY A 240 -24.54 3.98 10.21
CA GLY A 240 -25.58 4.37 9.26
C GLY A 240 -25.06 4.70 7.85
N GLY A 241 -23.90 4.15 7.47
CA GLY A 241 -23.23 4.41 6.18
C GLY A 241 -22.30 5.63 6.18
N GLU A 242 -22.14 6.33 7.30
CA GLU A 242 -21.19 7.43 7.46
C GLU A 242 -20.00 7.00 8.34
N LYS A 243 -18.80 7.48 8.02
CA LYS A 243 -17.61 7.24 8.85
C LYS A 243 -17.59 8.23 10.01
N VAL A 244 -17.57 7.71 11.23
CA VAL A 244 -17.63 8.48 12.48
C VAL A 244 -16.50 8.03 13.38
N ASP A 245 -15.63 8.97 13.76
CA ASP A 245 -14.58 8.72 14.74
C ASP A 245 -15.20 8.62 16.12
N CYS A 246 -15.06 7.46 16.76
CA CYS A 246 -15.64 7.19 18.07
C CYS A 246 -14.59 6.66 19.03
N PHE A 247 -14.68 7.09 20.28
CA PHE A 247 -14.10 6.38 21.41
C PHE A 247 -15.15 5.45 22.01
N THR A 248 -14.73 4.48 22.82
CA THR A 248 -15.64 3.52 23.45
C THR A 248 -15.91 3.85 24.90
N ALA A 249 -17.09 3.46 25.38
CA ALA A 249 -17.40 3.49 26.80
C ALA A 249 -18.35 2.35 27.17
N LEU A 250 -18.23 1.86 28.40
CA LEU A 250 -19.10 0.81 28.93
C LEU A 250 -20.38 1.41 29.52
N LEU A 251 -21.53 1.07 28.95
CA LEU A 251 -22.84 1.54 29.41
C LEU A 251 -23.73 0.37 29.86
N THR A 252 -24.73 0.65 30.69
CA THR A 252 -25.86 -0.28 30.91
C THR A 252 -27.06 0.09 30.05
N THR A 253 -27.76 -0.92 29.54
CA THR A 253 -29.01 -0.74 28.77
C THR A 253 -30.20 -0.26 29.63
N LYS A 254 -30.06 -0.23 30.96
CA LYS A 254 -31.07 0.28 31.91
C LYS A 254 -30.43 0.68 33.24
N HIS A 255 -31.23 1.35 34.08
CA HIS A 255 -30.85 1.62 35.47
C HIS A 255 -31.01 0.40 36.37
N PHE A 256 -30.25 0.37 37.48
CA PHE A 256 -30.47 -0.58 38.56
C PHE A 256 -31.92 -0.52 39.09
N GLU A 257 -32.58 -1.67 39.18
CA GLU A 257 -33.98 -1.74 39.66
C GLU A 257 -34.11 -2.38 41.04
N LYS A 258 -33.41 -3.49 41.27
CA LYS A 258 -33.54 -4.29 42.50
C LYS A 258 -32.30 -5.14 42.77
N ALA A 259 -32.13 -5.52 44.04
CA ALA A 259 -31.09 -6.48 44.45
C ALA A 259 -31.21 -7.80 43.67
N GLY A 260 -30.07 -8.30 43.21
CA GLY A 260 -29.93 -9.46 42.33
C GLY A 260 -29.79 -9.10 40.85
N ASP A 261 -29.96 -7.83 40.46
CA ASP A 261 -29.63 -7.38 39.10
C ASP A 261 -28.10 -7.27 38.97
N SER A 262 -27.50 -8.02 38.04
CA SER A 262 -26.08 -7.89 37.69
C SER A 262 -25.92 -6.85 36.59
N PHE A 263 -24.91 -5.97 36.65
CA PHE A 263 -24.68 -5.05 35.53
C PHE A 263 -24.13 -5.78 34.30
N PHE A 264 -23.37 -6.88 34.48
CA PHE A 264 -22.89 -7.72 33.37
C PHE A 264 -24.04 -8.27 32.50
N ASP A 265 -25.22 -8.48 33.06
CA ASP A 265 -26.41 -8.93 32.30
C ASP A 265 -26.96 -7.84 31.34
N TYR A 266 -26.57 -6.57 31.55
CA TYR A 266 -27.12 -5.40 30.87
C TYR A 266 -26.05 -4.48 30.28
N CYS A 267 -24.78 -4.85 30.35
CA CYS A 267 -23.67 -4.06 29.85
C CYS A 267 -23.59 -4.10 28.32
N THR A 268 -23.15 -3.01 27.71
CA THR A 268 -22.93 -2.89 26.28
C THR A 268 -21.87 -1.84 25.99
N THR A 269 -21.13 -2.04 24.91
CA THR A 269 -20.14 -1.10 24.39
C THR A 269 -20.86 -0.02 23.60
N ALA A 270 -20.64 1.22 24.00
CA ALA A 270 -21.11 2.38 23.28
C ALA A 270 -19.97 2.97 22.44
N LEU A 271 -20.28 3.33 21.21
CA LEU A 271 -19.43 4.12 20.33
C LEU A 271 -19.85 5.59 20.46
N ILE A 272 -18.95 6.42 20.97
CA ILE A 272 -19.24 7.83 21.26
C ILE A 272 -18.42 8.69 20.31
N PRO A 273 -19.08 9.53 19.47
CA PRO A 273 -18.35 10.41 18.56
C PRO A 273 -17.42 11.39 19.29
N ILE A 274 -16.22 11.57 18.76
CA ILE A 274 -15.24 12.52 19.32
C ILE A 274 -15.54 13.98 18.92
N ASP A 275 -16.57 14.22 18.11
CA ASP A 275 -16.99 15.55 17.65
C ASP A 275 -17.73 16.39 18.72
N GLY A 276 -17.97 15.81 19.90
CA GLY A 276 -18.65 16.42 21.03
C GLY A 276 -20.18 16.42 20.93
N SER A 277 -20.75 15.62 20.01
CA SER A 277 -22.19 15.41 19.93
C SER A 277 -22.75 14.68 21.15
N ASP A 278 -23.99 15.04 21.56
CA ASP A 278 -24.68 14.38 22.69
C ASP A 278 -25.45 13.13 22.21
N VAL A 279 -24.71 12.20 21.60
CA VAL A 279 -25.22 10.91 21.12
C VAL A 279 -24.20 9.81 21.40
N TYR A 280 -24.67 8.57 21.44
CA TYR A 280 -23.83 7.39 21.36
C TYR A 280 -24.55 6.35 20.49
N TYR A 281 -23.76 5.44 19.95
CA TYR A 281 -24.22 4.34 19.12
C TYR A 281 -23.90 3.01 19.78
N THR A 282 -24.66 1.97 19.46
CA THR A 282 -24.40 0.60 19.91
C THR A 282 -23.55 -0.13 18.88
N LEU A 283 -22.96 -1.27 19.25
CA LEU A 283 -22.23 -2.11 18.31
C LEU A 283 -23.08 -2.56 17.08
N GLU A 284 -24.42 -2.63 17.20
CA GLU A 284 -25.32 -2.97 16.09
C GLU A 284 -25.47 -1.82 15.08
N ASP A 285 -25.19 -0.59 15.49
CA ASP A 285 -25.28 0.59 14.63
C ASP A 285 -24.04 0.74 13.74
N ALA A 286 -22.91 0.12 14.10
CA ALA A 286 -21.67 0.09 13.35
C ALA A 286 -21.57 -1.18 12.49
N SER A 287 -21.59 -1.03 11.17
CA SER A 287 -21.55 -2.18 10.25
C SER A 287 -20.19 -2.88 10.17
N ASP A 288 -19.13 -2.20 10.59
CA ASP A 288 -17.72 -2.63 10.56
C ASP A 288 -17.13 -2.80 11.98
N PHE A 289 -17.96 -2.88 13.03
CA PHE A 289 -17.48 -2.96 14.42
C PHE A 289 -16.46 -4.08 14.65
N TYR A 290 -16.75 -5.28 14.16
CA TYR A 290 -15.86 -6.43 14.30
C TYR A 290 -14.73 -6.47 13.27
N ASP A 291 -14.75 -5.60 12.27
CA ASP A 291 -13.62 -5.41 11.38
C ASP A 291 -12.57 -4.52 12.04
N VAL A 292 -12.98 -3.64 12.97
CA VAL A 292 -12.09 -2.83 13.82
C VAL A 292 -11.57 -3.64 15.01
N PHE A 293 -12.47 -4.19 15.84
CA PHE A 293 -12.09 -4.90 17.08
C PHE A 293 -11.58 -6.34 16.86
N GLY A 294 -11.72 -6.89 15.65
CA GLY A 294 -11.47 -8.30 15.37
C GLY A 294 -12.51 -9.24 16.01
N LYS A 295 -12.36 -10.54 15.75
CA LYS A 295 -13.34 -11.59 16.15
C LYS A 295 -12.75 -12.66 17.06
N ASN A 296 -11.56 -12.43 17.60
CA ASN A 296 -10.84 -13.40 18.44
C ASN A 296 -11.44 -13.57 19.84
N THR A 297 -12.09 -12.53 20.36
CA THR A 297 -12.78 -12.54 21.66
C THR A 297 -14.23 -12.13 21.52
N GLY A 298 -15.08 -12.71 22.37
CA GLY A 298 -16.47 -12.27 22.56
C GLY A 298 -16.64 -11.17 23.60
N TYR A 299 -15.55 -10.76 24.26
CA TYR A 299 -15.52 -9.78 25.34
C TYR A 299 -15.05 -8.41 24.86
N VAL A 300 -15.80 -7.81 23.93
CA VAL A 300 -15.43 -6.56 23.27
C VAL A 300 -16.09 -5.37 23.98
N ILE A 301 -15.61 -5.03 25.18
CA ILE A 301 -16.15 -3.93 26.01
C ILE A 301 -15.38 -2.60 25.89
N ASP A 302 -14.08 -2.68 25.62
CA ASP A 302 -13.15 -1.56 25.50
C ASP A 302 -11.91 -2.04 24.69
N PRO A 303 -11.19 -1.18 23.94
CA PRO A 303 -9.95 -1.57 23.27
C PRO A 303 -8.91 -2.15 24.23
N GLU A 304 -8.83 -1.65 25.47
CA GLU A 304 -7.92 -2.20 26.48
C GLU A 304 -8.20 -3.68 26.75
N GLU A 305 -9.46 -4.02 26.94
CA GLU A 305 -9.91 -5.37 27.31
C GLU A 305 -9.82 -6.32 26.13
N CYS A 306 -10.17 -5.83 24.94
CA CYS A 306 -10.02 -6.59 23.71
C CYS A 306 -8.56 -6.95 23.47
N MET A 307 -7.64 -6.00 23.67
CA MET A 307 -6.22 -6.25 23.49
C MET A 307 -5.63 -7.11 24.60
N ALA A 308 -6.09 -6.98 25.84
CA ALA A 308 -5.67 -7.86 26.94
C ALA A 308 -6.03 -9.34 26.67
N ASP A 309 -7.22 -9.61 26.13
CA ASP A 309 -7.63 -10.95 25.71
C ASP A 309 -6.71 -11.48 24.61
N ASN A 310 -6.52 -10.70 23.52
CA ASN A 310 -5.66 -11.10 22.41
C ASN A 310 -4.20 -11.31 22.85
N PHE A 311 -3.68 -10.45 23.72
CA PHE A 311 -2.34 -10.57 24.29
C PHE A 311 -2.19 -11.83 25.11
N SER A 312 -3.16 -12.12 25.99
CA SER A 312 -3.14 -13.35 26.78
C SER A 312 -3.18 -14.60 25.90
N TYR A 313 -3.93 -14.56 24.79
CA TYR A 313 -3.99 -15.67 23.85
C TYR A 313 -2.68 -15.85 23.10
N ALA A 314 -2.09 -14.77 22.60
CA ALA A 314 -0.78 -14.77 21.95
C ALA A 314 0.30 -15.32 22.88
N LEU A 315 0.42 -14.76 24.09
CA LEU A 315 1.43 -15.12 25.07
C LEU A 315 1.34 -16.61 25.49
N ILE A 316 0.13 -17.11 25.72
CA ILE A 316 -0.07 -18.45 26.28
C ILE A 316 -0.17 -19.53 25.20
N TYR A 317 -0.81 -19.22 24.07
CA TYR A 317 -1.16 -20.22 23.05
C TYR A 317 -0.39 -20.07 21.73
N GLY A 318 0.22 -18.92 21.45
CA GLY A 318 0.90 -18.65 20.17
C GLY A 318 -0.07 -18.63 18.99
N ALA A 319 0.46 -18.52 17.77
CA ALA A 319 -0.34 -18.35 16.54
C ALA A 319 -1.33 -19.49 16.25
N GLU A 320 -1.00 -20.71 16.70
CA GLU A 320 -1.83 -21.91 16.50
C GLU A 320 -3.14 -21.90 17.32
N GLY A 321 -3.22 -21.03 18.33
CA GLY A 321 -4.35 -20.96 19.24
C GLY A 321 -4.48 -22.17 20.16
N LYS A 322 -5.37 -22.06 21.16
CA LYS A 322 -5.51 -23.07 22.22
C LYS A 322 -5.80 -24.48 21.71
N ASP A 323 -6.53 -24.61 20.61
CA ASP A 323 -6.97 -25.89 20.04
C ASP A 323 -6.27 -26.27 18.73
N GLY A 324 -5.25 -25.52 18.30
CA GLY A 324 -4.50 -25.76 17.07
C GLY A 324 -5.28 -25.46 15.79
N LYS A 325 -6.30 -24.59 15.86
CA LYS A 325 -7.10 -24.17 14.69
C LYS A 325 -6.85 -22.73 14.27
N GLY A 326 -5.96 -22.02 14.95
CA GLY A 326 -5.73 -20.59 14.77
C GLY A 326 -6.87 -19.73 15.31
N TYR A 327 -6.90 -18.48 14.87
CA TYR A 327 -7.83 -17.43 15.31
C TYR A 327 -8.72 -16.94 14.16
N GLU A 328 -9.85 -16.30 14.46
CA GLU A 328 -10.73 -15.74 13.42
C GLU A 328 -10.15 -14.47 12.76
N THR A 329 -9.30 -13.75 13.49
CA THR A 329 -8.53 -12.60 13.05
C THR A 329 -7.06 -12.83 13.43
N PRO A 330 -6.36 -13.74 12.73
CA PRO A 330 -4.99 -14.13 13.08
C PRO A 330 -4.00 -12.98 13.06
N GLU A 331 -4.27 -11.93 12.27
CA GLU A 331 -3.40 -10.78 12.07
C GLU A 331 -3.15 -10.00 13.38
N ILE A 332 -4.14 -9.93 14.27
CA ILE A 332 -3.99 -9.29 15.59
C ILE A 332 -3.04 -10.10 16.47
N ILE A 333 -3.16 -11.43 16.46
CA ILE A 333 -2.30 -12.30 17.26
C ILE A 333 -0.88 -12.30 16.71
N GLU A 334 -0.74 -12.37 15.39
CA GLU A 334 0.56 -12.25 14.71
C GLU A 334 1.22 -10.91 15.05
N GLY A 335 0.50 -9.79 15.00
CA GLY A 335 1.05 -8.48 15.39
C GLY A 335 1.56 -8.45 16.84
N ILE A 336 0.84 -9.05 17.78
CA ILE A 336 1.27 -9.15 19.18
C ILE A 336 2.49 -10.08 19.32
N LEU A 337 2.48 -11.24 18.65
CA LEU A 337 3.60 -12.18 18.68
C LEU A 337 4.85 -11.56 18.09
N ASN A 338 4.72 -10.88 16.96
CA ASN A 338 5.77 -10.14 16.29
C ASN A 338 6.39 -9.10 17.22
N TYR A 339 5.56 -8.28 17.88
CA TYR A 339 6.03 -7.34 18.89
C TYR A 339 6.81 -8.04 20.03
N MET A 340 6.29 -9.18 20.52
CA MET A 340 6.91 -9.91 21.61
C MET A 340 8.18 -10.66 21.20
N THR A 341 8.26 -11.32 20.05
CA THR A 341 9.48 -12.08 19.66
C THR A 341 10.61 -11.18 19.20
N GLY A 342 10.31 -9.91 18.89
CA GLY A 342 11.25 -9.03 18.20
C GLY A 342 11.52 -9.47 16.75
N ASP A 343 10.81 -10.50 16.26
CA ASP A 343 10.76 -10.87 14.83
C ASP A 343 9.74 -9.99 14.08
N GLY A 344 8.77 -9.42 14.80
CA GLY A 344 8.31 -8.10 14.45
C GLY A 344 9.41 -7.15 14.83
N GLU A 345 10.07 -6.58 13.84
CA GLU A 345 10.44 -5.18 13.97
C GLU A 345 9.13 -4.44 14.29
N ALA A 346 8.79 -4.32 15.58
CA ALA A 346 8.07 -3.16 16.08
C ALA A 346 8.79 -2.02 15.42
N ALA A 347 8.20 -1.49 14.34
CA ALA A 347 8.83 -0.65 13.34
C ALA A 347 9.91 0.15 14.04
N GLN A 348 11.16 -0.32 13.96
CA GLN A 348 12.21 -0.04 14.95
C GLN A 348 12.05 1.40 15.32
N ASP A 349 11.48 1.74 16.51
CA ASP A 349 10.83 3.05 16.75
C ASP A 349 11.74 4.11 16.17
N ILE A 350 11.48 4.49 14.91
CA ILE A 350 12.41 5.38 14.25
C ILE A 350 12.00 6.63 14.96
N ASP A 351 12.89 7.14 15.81
CA ASP A 351 12.58 8.28 16.63
C ASP A 351 12.16 9.41 15.68
N THR A 352 10.85 9.53 15.41
CA THR A 352 10.32 10.49 14.45
C THR A 352 10.45 11.89 15.04
N SER A 353 10.77 12.00 16.35
CA SER A 353 11.11 13.25 17.00
C SER A 353 12.49 13.80 16.62
N VAL A 354 13.40 12.97 16.05
CA VAL A 354 14.62 13.45 15.37
C VAL A 354 14.43 13.75 13.89
N MET A 355 13.34 13.29 13.25
CA MET A 355 12.98 13.70 11.89
C MET A 355 12.42 15.12 11.92
N LYS A 356 13.26 16.12 11.62
CA LYS A 356 12.76 17.47 11.39
C LYS A 356 11.89 17.45 10.12
N PRO A 357 10.65 17.96 10.15
CA PRO A 357 9.82 17.98 8.95
C PRO A 357 10.50 18.85 7.88
N TRP A 358 10.87 18.24 6.76
CA TRP A 358 11.25 18.98 5.56
C TRP A 358 10.04 19.69 4.99
N ILE A 359 10.31 20.76 4.25
CA ILE A 359 9.24 21.51 3.60
C ILE A 359 8.80 20.70 2.39
N ASN A 360 7.49 20.44 2.26
CA ASN A 360 6.93 19.84 1.05
C ASN A 360 7.03 20.81 -0.14
N SER A 361 8.23 20.86 -0.70
CA SER A 361 8.65 21.81 -1.72
C SER A 361 8.15 21.44 -3.12
N ASN A 362 7.50 20.28 -3.27
CA ASN A 362 6.72 19.94 -4.46
C ASN A 362 5.47 20.84 -4.62
N ILE A 363 4.97 21.50 -3.57
CA ILE A 363 3.80 22.39 -3.70
C ILE A 363 4.15 23.67 -4.47
N MET A 364 3.51 23.85 -5.63
CA MET A 364 3.69 25.04 -6.48
C MET A 364 3.44 26.35 -5.72
N GLY A 365 4.43 27.23 -5.76
CA GLY A 365 4.40 28.54 -5.14
C GLY A 365 4.69 28.56 -3.64
N LEU A 366 5.00 27.40 -3.02
CA LEU A 366 5.43 27.34 -1.62
C LEU A 366 6.86 27.85 -1.43
N VAL A 367 7.77 27.50 -2.33
CA VAL A 367 9.18 27.94 -2.28
C VAL A 367 9.27 29.41 -2.71
N THR A 368 9.79 30.24 -1.82
CA THR A 368 9.96 31.70 -1.99
C THR A 368 11.34 32.13 -1.51
N ASP A 369 11.72 33.40 -1.69
CA ASP A 369 12.99 33.93 -1.16
C ASP A 369 13.15 33.74 0.37
N ASP A 370 12.03 33.71 1.10
CA ASP A 370 12.00 33.54 2.56
C ASP A 370 11.86 32.07 3.00
N VAL A 371 11.55 31.16 2.07
CA VAL A 371 11.42 29.71 2.31
C VAL A 371 12.67 29.05 1.76
N ASN A 372 13.66 28.83 2.61
CA ASN A 372 14.94 28.24 2.26
C ASN A 372 15.48 27.45 3.46
N ALA A 373 16.44 26.56 3.22
CA ALA A 373 17.05 25.73 4.24
C ALA A 373 18.57 25.70 4.10
N ASP A 374 19.26 25.44 5.21
CA ASP A 374 20.65 25.02 5.16
C ASP A 374 20.71 23.63 4.51
N LEU A 375 21.75 23.36 3.70
CA LEU A 375 21.91 22.08 3.03
C LEU A 375 21.97 20.90 4.02
N LYS A 376 22.39 21.15 5.26
CA LYS A 376 22.41 20.12 6.31
C LYS A 376 21.06 19.87 6.97
N ASP A 377 20.10 20.78 6.79
CA ASP A 377 18.76 20.65 7.34
C ASP A 377 17.74 20.16 6.29
N ASP A 378 17.87 20.59 5.03
CA ASP A 378 17.08 20.11 3.89
C ASP A 378 17.93 20.23 2.61
N PHE A 379 18.51 19.10 2.19
CA PHE A 379 19.43 19.06 1.06
C PHE A 379 18.73 19.40 -0.24
N TYR A 380 17.61 18.73 -0.51
CA TYR A 380 16.79 18.93 -1.71
C TYR A 380 16.38 20.39 -1.89
N LEU A 381 15.76 20.99 -0.86
CA LEU A 381 15.31 22.37 -0.94
C LEU A 381 16.49 23.31 -1.18
N ASN A 382 17.63 23.10 -0.51
CA ASN A 382 18.80 23.96 -0.69
C ASN A 382 19.35 23.90 -2.13
N ILE A 383 19.49 22.70 -2.70
CA ILE A 383 20.01 22.51 -4.05
C ILE A 383 19.05 23.07 -5.10
N ASN A 384 17.75 22.84 -4.92
CA ASN A 384 16.74 23.16 -5.92
C ASN A 384 16.03 24.50 -5.68
N HIS A 385 16.40 25.26 -4.65
CA HIS A 385 15.70 26.49 -4.22
C HIS A 385 15.40 27.45 -5.37
N ASP A 386 16.43 27.83 -6.13
CA ASP A 386 16.29 28.80 -7.21
C ASP A 386 15.39 28.27 -8.34
N TYR A 387 15.47 26.96 -8.65
CA TYR A 387 14.60 26.33 -9.65
C TYR A 387 13.14 26.33 -9.19
N LEU A 388 12.87 25.84 -7.98
CA LEU A 388 11.52 25.71 -7.43
C LEU A 388 10.86 27.08 -7.20
N ARG A 389 11.62 28.09 -6.76
CA ARG A 389 11.14 29.48 -6.62
C ARG A 389 10.72 30.08 -7.96
N ASP A 390 11.51 29.84 -9.01
CA ASP A 390 11.34 30.49 -10.31
C ASP A 390 10.47 29.67 -11.27
N ALA A 391 10.11 28.44 -10.89
CA ALA A 391 9.33 27.48 -11.68
C ALA A 391 7.99 28.06 -12.14
N LYS A 392 7.62 27.72 -13.37
CA LYS A 392 6.35 28.12 -13.97
C LYS A 392 5.83 26.95 -14.79
N LEU A 393 4.56 26.61 -14.54
CA LEU A 393 3.89 25.58 -15.32
C LEU A 393 3.88 25.93 -16.81
N ARG A 394 4.28 24.96 -17.63
CA ARG A 394 4.05 24.98 -19.08
C ARG A 394 2.55 24.90 -19.38
N PRO A 395 2.07 25.47 -20.49
CA PRO A 395 0.66 25.37 -20.88
C PRO A 395 0.16 23.91 -20.93
N GLY A 396 -0.88 23.59 -20.18
CA GLY A 396 -1.45 22.24 -20.10
C GLY A 396 -0.71 21.23 -19.21
N PHE A 397 0.31 21.66 -18.46
CA PHE A 397 1.03 20.86 -17.47
C PHE A 397 0.64 21.29 -16.05
N SER A 398 0.48 20.32 -15.16
CA SER A 398 0.21 20.55 -13.73
C SER A 398 1.45 20.45 -12.85
N ALA A 399 2.57 19.98 -13.40
CA ALA A 399 3.88 19.90 -12.76
C ALA A 399 4.95 20.57 -13.63
N GLU A 400 6.04 21.01 -13.01
CA GLU A 400 7.22 21.56 -13.66
C GLU A 400 8.49 20.95 -13.04
N SER A 401 9.29 20.29 -13.88
CA SER A 401 10.51 19.57 -13.50
C SER A 401 11.54 19.63 -14.63
N PRO A 402 12.86 19.63 -14.36
CA PRO A 402 13.90 19.56 -15.39
C PRO A 402 13.78 18.31 -16.27
N ILE A 403 13.19 17.22 -15.77
CA ILE A 403 12.95 16.01 -16.58
C ILE A 403 11.97 16.31 -17.72
N LEU A 404 11.00 17.22 -17.52
CA LEU A 404 10.05 17.60 -18.57
C LEU A 404 10.72 18.28 -19.77
N ASP A 405 11.94 18.82 -19.62
CA ASP A 405 12.73 19.35 -20.75
C ASP A 405 13.02 18.27 -21.80
N ALA A 406 13.10 16.99 -21.41
CA ALA A 406 13.27 15.90 -22.36
C ALA A 406 12.07 15.81 -23.31
N SER A 407 10.85 15.97 -22.79
CA SER A 407 9.61 15.98 -23.58
C SER A 407 9.59 17.16 -24.56
N ASP A 408 10.05 18.34 -24.14
CA ASP A 408 10.15 19.51 -25.03
C ASP A 408 11.20 19.31 -26.13
N ILE A 409 12.39 18.82 -25.80
CA ILE A 409 13.45 18.52 -26.78
C ILE A 409 12.94 17.53 -27.83
N VAL A 410 12.28 16.45 -27.39
CA VAL A 410 11.71 15.45 -28.29
C VAL A 410 10.60 16.05 -29.12
N LYS A 411 9.65 16.77 -28.50
CA LYS A 411 8.53 17.43 -29.18
C LYS A 411 9.01 18.37 -30.28
N GLU A 412 9.96 19.26 -29.99
CA GLU A 412 10.49 20.20 -30.98
C GLU A 412 11.09 19.48 -32.19
N ARG A 413 11.90 18.45 -31.95
CA ARG A 413 12.53 17.63 -33.00
C ARG A 413 11.51 16.81 -33.79
N CYS A 414 10.47 16.31 -33.14
CA CYS A 414 9.39 15.59 -33.79
C CYS A 414 8.51 16.54 -34.61
N LEU A 415 8.24 17.75 -34.13
CA LEU A 415 7.53 18.79 -34.90
C LEU A 415 8.34 19.20 -36.14
N ASP A 416 9.67 19.31 -36.04
CA ASP A 416 10.56 19.49 -37.20
C ASP A 416 10.38 18.36 -38.22
N ILE A 417 10.21 17.11 -37.78
CA ILE A 417 9.92 15.97 -38.66
C ILE A 417 8.51 16.07 -39.27
N LEU A 418 7.50 16.37 -38.47
CA LEU A 418 6.09 16.39 -38.88
C LEU A 418 5.76 17.56 -39.83
N THR A 419 6.51 18.65 -39.74
CA THR A 419 6.29 19.85 -40.56
C THR A 419 7.22 19.94 -41.79
N ASP A 420 8.29 19.15 -41.85
CA ASP A 420 9.22 19.11 -42.99
C ASP A 420 8.63 18.34 -44.19
N LYS A 421 7.96 19.07 -45.07
CA LYS A 421 7.37 18.55 -46.32
C LYS A 421 8.40 18.09 -47.36
N SER A 422 9.70 18.22 -47.10
CA SER A 422 10.74 17.67 -47.97
C SER A 422 11.06 16.21 -47.67
N LEU A 423 10.66 15.71 -46.50
CA LEU A 423 10.78 14.29 -46.17
C LEU A 423 9.87 13.46 -47.08
N THR A 424 10.36 12.29 -47.48
CA THR A 424 9.65 11.37 -48.38
C THR A 424 9.74 9.95 -47.85
N GLY A 425 8.86 9.09 -48.33
CA GLY A 425 8.79 7.70 -47.87
C GLY A 425 7.61 7.49 -46.93
N ARG A 426 7.33 6.21 -46.65
CA ARG A 426 6.10 5.79 -45.97
C ARG A 426 5.99 6.34 -44.55
N ASP A 427 7.08 6.30 -43.77
CA ASP A 427 7.10 6.76 -42.38
C ASP A 427 6.76 8.25 -42.25
N ALA A 428 7.39 9.08 -43.09
CA ALA A 428 7.11 10.51 -43.14
C ALA A 428 5.68 10.76 -43.60
N GLN A 429 5.24 10.09 -44.68
CA GLN A 429 3.88 10.29 -45.21
C GLN A 429 2.81 9.95 -44.18
N MET A 430 2.87 8.78 -43.55
CA MET A 430 1.84 8.35 -42.58
C MET A 430 1.77 9.27 -41.36
N SER A 431 2.92 9.59 -40.76
CA SER A 431 2.96 10.45 -39.58
C SER A 431 2.53 11.89 -39.87
N GLN A 432 2.96 12.45 -41.01
CA GLN A 432 2.59 13.80 -41.42
C GLN A 432 1.11 13.90 -41.83
N ASP A 433 0.58 12.92 -42.56
CA ASP A 433 -0.83 12.90 -42.97
C ASP A 433 -1.73 12.85 -41.72
N PHE A 434 -1.41 12.02 -40.73
CA PHE A 434 -2.21 11.94 -39.49
C PHE A 434 -2.16 13.23 -38.67
N TYR A 435 -0.97 13.82 -38.55
CA TYR A 435 -0.76 15.11 -37.91
C TYR A 435 -1.60 16.22 -38.57
N GLU A 436 -1.65 16.26 -39.90
CA GLU A 436 -2.46 17.22 -40.66
C GLU A 436 -3.97 16.97 -40.50
N LEU A 437 -4.41 15.71 -40.46
CA LEU A 437 -5.82 15.37 -40.22
C LEU A 437 -6.28 15.86 -38.84
N TYR A 438 -5.44 15.74 -37.80
CA TYR A 438 -5.77 16.27 -36.48
C TYR A 438 -6.01 17.78 -36.53
N LEU A 439 -5.10 18.52 -37.18
CA LEU A 439 -5.15 19.98 -37.30
C LEU A 439 -6.23 20.50 -38.24
N ASP A 440 -6.94 19.63 -38.95
CA ASP A 440 -7.99 20.01 -39.90
C ASP A 440 -9.31 20.37 -39.20
N TRP A 441 -9.28 21.41 -38.38
CA TRP A 441 -10.45 21.92 -37.67
C TRP A 441 -11.60 22.30 -38.59
N ASP A 442 -11.33 22.79 -39.81
CA ASP A 442 -12.38 23.15 -40.76
C ASP A 442 -13.25 21.93 -41.12
N SER A 443 -12.63 20.83 -41.55
CA SER A 443 -13.35 19.59 -41.91
C SER A 443 -14.00 18.95 -40.68
N ARG A 444 -13.33 18.98 -39.53
CA ARG A 444 -13.84 18.46 -38.25
C ARG A 444 -15.06 19.24 -37.76
N ASN A 445 -15.02 20.56 -37.83
CA ASN A 445 -16.15 21.44 -37.49
C ASN A 445 -17.32 21.27 -38.46
N GLU A 446 -17.06 21.05 -39.76
CA GLU A 446 -18.11 20.75 -40.75
C GLU A 446 -18.80 19.42 -40.46
N ALA A 447 -18.04 18.39 -40.06
CA ALA A 447 -18.58 17.08 -39.70
C ALA A 447 -19.32 17.10 -38.34
N GLY A 448 -18.79 17.81 -37.35
CA GLY A 448 -19.34 17.86 -36.00
C GLY A 448 -19.57 16.46 -35.42
N VAL A 449 -20.79 16.19 -34.94
CA VAL A 449 -21.19 14.90 -34.38
C VAL A 449 -21.73 13.89 -35.40
N GLU A 450 -21.90 14.28 -36.67
CA GLU A 450 -22.48 13.40 -37.70
C GLU A 450 -21.82 12.01 -37.78
N PRO A 451 -20.49 11.87 -37.63
CA PRO A 451 -19.86 10.55 -37.63
C PRO A 451 -20.32 9.62 -36.49
N LEU A 452 -20.78 10.16 -35.35
CA LEU A 452 -21.24 9.39 -34.20
C LEU A 452 -22.73 9.00 -34.30
N MET A 453 -23.50 9.69 -35.15
CA MET A 453 -24.95 9.48 -35.24
C MET A 453 -25.35 8.05 -35.62
N PRO A 454 -24.64 7.32 -36.52
CA PRO A 454 -24.95 5.91 -36.79
C PRO A 454 -24.90 5.02 -35.55
N PHE A 455 -23.96 5.26 -34.63
CA PHE A 455 -23.87 4.55 -33.36
C PHE A 455 -25.05 4.91 -32.45
N VAL A 456 -25.35 6.20 -32.29
CA VAL A 456 -26.45 6.70 -31.44
C VAL A 456 -27.80 6.16 -31.92
N GLU A 457 -28.06 6.22 -33.22
CA GLU A 457 -29.27 5.67 -33.85
C GLU A 457 -29.38 4.17 -33.59
N LYS A 458 -28.29 3.42 -33.82
CA LYS A 458 -28.30 1.96 -33.64
C LYS A 458 -28.53 1.55 -32.19
N LEU A 459 -27.92 2.25 -31.22
CA LEU A 459 -28.13 2.00 -29.80
C LEU A 459 -29.55 2.37 -29.35
N SER A 460 -30.16 3.40 -29.97
CA SER A 460 -31.55 3.80 -29.68
C SER A 460 -32.58 2.72 -30.07
N GLU A 461 -32.26 1.87 -31.05
CA GLU A 461 -33.12 0.76 -31.49
C GLU A 461 -33.20 -0.39 -30.50
N VAL A 462 -32.25 -0.48 -29.56
CA VAL A 462 -32.13 -1.57 -28.57
C VAL A 462 -33.27 -1.50 -27.54
N LYS A 463 -34.12 -2.54 -27.49
CA LYS A 463 -35.33 -2.60 -26.63
C LYS A 463 -35.34 -3.75 -25.63
N ASN A 464 -34.43 -4.70 -25.77
CA ASN A 464 -34.29 -5.89 -24.94
C ASN A 464 -32.84 -6.41 -25.02
N LEU A 465 -32.51 -7.44 -24.26
CA LEU A 465 -31.16 -8.02 -24.23
C LEU A 465 -30.74 -8.72 -25.54
N ASP A 466 -31.68 -9.27 -26.31
CA ASP A 466 -31.33 -9.86 -27.62
C ASP A 466 -30.84 -8.76 -28.56
N ASP A 467 -31.55 -7.63 -28.63
CA ASP A 467 -31.12 -6.46 -29.40
C ASP A 467 -29.78 -5.90 -28.89
N MET A 468 -29.55 -5.90 -27.57
CA MET A 468 -28.28 -5.46 -26.97
C MET A 468 -27.13 -6.39 -27.37
N THR A 469 -27.37 -7.69 -27.34
CA THR A 469 -26.39 -8.70 -27.74
C THR A 469 -26.03 -8.55 -29.22
N ASP A 470 -27.03 -8.40 -30.09
CA ASP A 470 -26.82 -8.12 -31.50
C ASP A 470 -26.04 -6.82 -31.73
N PHE A 471 -26.29 -5.78 -30.92
CA PHE A 471 -25.56 -4.52 -30.95
C PHE A 471 -24.08 -4.68 -30.56
N LEU A 472 -23.80 -5.32 -29.42
CA LEU A 472 -22.44 -5.57 -28.91
C LEU A 472 -21.62 -6.43 -29.87
N LEU A 473 -22.26 -7.34 -30.58
CA LEU A 473 -21.63 -8.18 -31.59
C LEU A 473 -21.57 -7.53 -32.97
N SER A 474 -22.16 -6.35 -33.19
CA SER A 474 -22.15 -5.70 -34.51
C SER A 474 -20.82 -5.03 -34.86
N ASP A 475 -20.70 -4.52 -36.09
CA ASP A 475 -19.51 -3.76 -36.52
C ASP A 475 -19.35 -2.43 -35.76
N MET A 476 -20.40 -1.94 -35.08
CA MET A 476 -20.30 -0.77 -34.19
C MET A 476 -19.27 -0.99 -33.08
N ASN A 477 -19.11 -2.23 -32.62
CA ASN A 477 -18.08 -2.56 -31.65
C ASN A 477 -16.67 -2.48 -32.25
N PHE A 478 -16.47 -2.88 -33.51
CA PHE A 478 -15.19 -2.67 -34.19
C PHE A 478 -14.85 -1.19 -34.36
N ASP A 479 -15.85 -0.39 -34.72
CA ASP A 479 -15.67 1.03 -35.02
C ASP A 479 -15.49 1.85 -33.73
N TYR A 480 -16.26 1.55 -32.69
CA TYR A 480 -16.36 2.41 -31.49
C TYR A 480 -15.90 1.77 -30.18
N GLY A 481 -15.70 0.45 -30.13
CA GLY A 481 -15.28 -0.27 -28.91
C GLY A 481 -16.36 -0.28 -27.84
N THR A 482 -17.46 -1.00 -28.10
CA THR A 482 -18.69 -0.89 -27.30
C THR A 482 -18.88 -2.02 -26.29
N MET A 483 -17.98 -3.00 -26.26
CA MET A 483 -17.99 -4.07 -25.28
C MET A 483 -17.70 -3.53 -23.88
N LEU A 484 -18.40 -4.08 -22.89
CA LEU A 484 -18.11 -3.88 -21.47
C LEU A 484 -16.97 -4.82 -21.05
N SER A 485 -15.90 -4.87 -21.83
CA SER A 485 -14.72 -5.70 -21.59
C SER A 485 -13.61 -5.24 -22.52
N LYS A 486 -12.37 -5.18 -22.04
CA LYS A 486 -11.20 -4.95 -22.89
C LYS A 486 -10.57 -6.28 -23.25
N THR A 487 -10.24 -6.49 -24.52
CA THR A 487 -9.61 -7.74 -24.97
C THR A 487 -8.48 -7.44 -25.95
N GLY A 488 -7.29 -7.92 -25.62
CA GLY A 488 -6.07 -7.71 -26.39
C GLY A 488 -5.18 -8.96 -26.41
N ILE A 489 -4.02 -8.82 -27.03
CA ILE A 489 -2.97 -9.84 -27.04
C ILE A 489 -1.80 -9.32 -26.22
N GLU A 490 -1.45 -10.07 -25.17
CA GLU A 490 -0.33 -9.78 -24.27
C GLU A 490 0.65 -10.97 -24.25
N LEU A 491 1.76 -10.83 -23.52
CA LEU A 491 2.65 -11.95 -23.23
C LEU A 491 2.00 -12.85 -22.16
N ASP A 492 2.10 -14.17 -22.33
CA ASP A 492 1.66 -15.10 -21.29
C ASP A 492 2.60 -15.00 -20.09
N ALA A 493 2.04 -14.69 -18.91
CA ALA A 493 2.86 -14.51 -17.71
C ALA A 493 3.54 -15.81 -17.26
N ASN A 494 3.01 -17.00 -17.57
CA ASN A 494 3.60 -18.28 -17.16
C ASN A 494 4.59 -18.85 -18.20
N ASP A 495 4.51 -18.40 -19.46
CA ASP A 495 5.46 -18.69 -20.55
C ASP A 495 5.61 -17.44 -21.43
N SER A 496 6.55 -16.56 -21.06
CA SER A 496 6.80 -15.28 -21.74
C SER A 496 7.29 -15.42 -23.19
N THR A 497 7.51 -16.65 -23.67
CA THR A 497 7.80 -16.93 -25.09
C THR A 497 6.53 -17.00 -25.94
N LYS A 498 5.36 -16.90 -25.33
CA LYS A 498 4.04 -17.00 -25.97
C LYS A 498 3.22 -15.74 -25.80
N TYR A 499 2.31 -15.58 -26.75
CA TYR A 499 1.22 -14.61 -26.65
C TYR A 499 -0.02 -15.28 -26.07
N CYS A 500 -0.75 -14.57 -25.21
CA CYS A 500 -2.07 -14.95 -24.71
C CYS A 500 -3.12 -13.90 -25.12
N VAL A 501 -4.39 -14.28 -25.11
CA VAL A 501 -5.49 -13.31 -25.13
C VAL A 501 -5.75 -12.88 -23.70
N GLU A 502 -5.62 -11.58 -23.43
CA GLU A 502 -5.94 -11.03 -22.12
C GLU A 502 -7.31 -10.36 -22.13
N ILE A 503 -8.14 -10.67 -21.13
CA ILE A 503 -9.47 -10.10 -20.90
C ILE A 503 -9.43 -9.28 -19.62
N ASN A 504 -9.57 -7.97 -19.79
CA ASN A 504 -9.54 -6.97 -18.74
C ASN A 504 -10.94 -6.43 -18.46
N ALA A 505 -11.11 -5.97 -17.22
CA ALA A 505 -12.34 -5.32 -16.80
C ALA A 505 -12.60 -4.01 -17.57
N THR A 506 -13.86 -3.55 -17.56
CA THR A 506 -14.27 -2.32 -18.23
C THR A 506 -13.86 -1.07 -17.45
N ASP A 507 -13.75 0.09 -18.11
CA ASP A 507 -13.39 1.34 -17.44
C ASP A 507 -14.52 1.89 -16.57
N LEU A 508 -14.16 2.56 -15.48
CA LEU A 508 -15.07 3.33 -14.65
C LEU A 508 -14.87 4.82 -14.88
N SER A 509 -15.94 5.61 -14.85
CA SER A 509 -15.86 7.07 -15.01
C SER A 509 -14.96 7.73 -13.94
N LEU A 510 -14.99 7.22 -12.70
CA LEU A 510 -14.15 7.73 -11.60
C LEU A 510 -12.72 7.17 -11.59
N GLY A 511 -12.39 6.24 -12.49
CA GLY A 511 -11.06 5.63 -12.59
C GLY A 511 -10.84 4.45 -11.63
N ASP A 512 -11.15 4.63 -10.35
CA ASP A 512 -11.01 3.60 -9.31
C ASP A 512 -12.38 3.09 -8.82
N SER A 513 -12.51 1.80 -8.56
CA SER A 513 -13.72 1.23 -7.95
C SER A 513 -13.92 1.72 -6.51
N ALA A 514 -12.85 2.03 -5.78
CA ALA A 514 -12.92 2.55 -4.41
C ALA A 514 -13.70 3.87 -4.30
N GLU A 515 -13.68 4.70 -5.34
CA GLU A 515 -14.38 5.99 -5.38
C GLU A 515 -15.91 5.84 -5.42
N TYR A 516 -16.43 4.68 -5.79
CA TYR A 516 -17.87 4.38 -5.76
C TYR A 516 -18.37 3.96 -4.38
N GLU A 517 -17.47 3.50 -3.51
CA GLU A 517 -17.76 3.15 -2.12
C GLU A 517 -17.48 4.34 -1.19
N LYS A 518 -16.28 4.94 -1.28
CA LYS A 518 -15.84 6.07 -0.46
C LYS A 518 -15.24 7.16 -1.34
N MET A 519 -16.10 8.08 -1.77
CA MET A 519 -15.72 9.20 -2.62
C MET A 519 -14.74 10.16 -1.94
N THR A 520 -13.55 10.32 -2.51
CA THR A 520 -12.52 11.30 -2.07
C THR A 520 -12.80 12.68 -2.69
N GLU A 521 -12.05 13.71 -2.27
CA GLU A 521 -12.10 15.02 -2.95
C GLU A 521 -11.59 14.93 -4.40
N ASN A 522 -10.58 14.11 -4.67
CA ASN A 522 -10.14 13.82 -6.04
C ASN A 522 -11.25 13.14 -6.85
N GLY A 523 -11.94 12.15 -6.27
CA GLY A 523 -13.11 11.50 -6.85
C GLY A 523 -14.24 12.47 -7.17
N LYS A 524 -14.53 13.43 -6.29
CA LYS A 524 -15.52 14.51 -6.54
C LYS A 524 -15.12 15.39 -7.73
N ARG A 525 -13.84 15.76 -7.83
CA ARG A 525 -13.33 16.54 -8.98
C ARG A 525 -13.40 15.74 -10.28
N MET A 526 -13.03 14.45 -10.24
CA MET A 526 -13.13 13.54 -11.38
C MET A 526 -14.59 13.36 -11.82
N LYS A 527 -15.51 13.16 -10.87
CA LYS A 527 -16.95 13.06 -11.13
C LYS A 527 -17.45 14.30 -11.85
N LYS A 528 -17.08 15.50 -11.39
CA LYS A 528 -17.44 16.78 -12.02
C LYS A 528 -16.91 16.88 -13.45
N LEU A 529 -15.64 16.52 -13.68
CA LEU A 529 -15.05 16.46 -15.03
C LEU A 529 -15.89 15.58 -15.95
N ARG A 530 -16.21 14.36 -15.50
CA ARG A 530 -16.95 13.35 -16.30
C ARG A 530 -18.40 13.75 -16.55
N GLU A 531 -19.11 14.23 -15.53
CA GLU A 531 -20.47 14.74 -15.69
C GLU A 531 -20.51 15.88 -16.71
N GLY A 532 -19.57 16.82 -16.65
CA GLY A 532 -19.45 17.90 -17.64
C GLY A 532 -19.14 17.38 -19.05
N GLN A 533 -18.22 16.43 -19.18
CA GLN A 533 -17.84 15.81 -20.44
C GLN A 533 -19.04 15.09 -21.07
N TYR A 534 -19.72 14.23 -20.31
CA TYR A 534 -20.86 13.46 -20.79
C TYR A 534 -22.05 14.36 -21.09
N ALA A 535 -22.36 15.31 -20.21
CA ALA A 535 -23.50 16.20 -20.42
C ALA A 535 -23.36 17.03 -21.69
N TYR A 536 -22.17 17.60 -21.91
CA TYR A 536 -21.89 18.35 -23.13
C TYR A 536 -22.09 17.49 -24.37
N MET A 537 -21.50 16.31 -24.39
CA MET A 537 -21.51 15.43 -25.56
C MET A 537 -22.87 14.79 -25.84
N LEU A 538 -23.61 14.38 -24.81
CA LEU A 538 -24.99 13.88 -24.94
C LEU A 538 -25.93 14.96 -25.50
N GLY A 539 -25.81 16.20 -25.00
CA GLY A 539 -26.56 17.32 -25.55
C GLY A 539 -26.27 17.58 -27.04
N ARG A 540 -25.00 17.43 -27.45
CA ARG A 540 -24.59 17.61 -28.86
C ARG A 540 -25.17 16.55 -29.80
N VAL A 541 -25.41 15.32 -29.33
CA VAL A 541 -26.04 14.24 -30.12
C VAL A 541 -27.57 14.20 -29.99
N GLY A 542 -28.17 15.18 -29.31
CA GLY A 542 -29.61 15.46 -29.40
C GLY A 542 -30.45 15.10 -28.18
N PHE A 543 -29.84 14.72 -27.05
CA PHE A 543 -30.55 14.53 -25.78
C PHE A 543 -30.82 15.89 -25.12
N ASP A 544 -32.03 16.09 -24.57
CA ASP A 544 -32.30 17.30 -23.80
C ASP A 544 -31.70 17.24 -22.39
N ASP A 545 -31.75 18.35 -21.65
CA ASP A 545 -31.15 18.45 -20.32
C ASP A 545 -31.68 17.38 -19.36
N SER A 546 -32.99 17.09 -19.40
CA SER A 546 -33.61 16.10 -18.51
C SER A 546 -33.24 14.67 -18.89
N GLU A 547 -33.17 14.38 -20.19
CA GLU A 547 -32.70 13.07 -20.68
C GLU A 547 -31.22 12.85 -20.33
N THR A 548 -30.41 13.89 -20.49
CA THR A 548 -28.98 13.88 -20.19
C THR A 548 -28.71 13.64 -18.71
N GLU A 549 -29.40 14.37 -17.82
CA GLU A 549 -29.31 14.16 -16.37
C GLU A 549 -29.68 12.72 -15.98
N GLN A 550 -30.74 12.17 -16.58
CA GLN A 550 -31.15 10.79 -16.31
C GLN A 550 -30.13 9.77 -16.81
N LEU A 551 -29.57 9.96 -18.02
CA LEU A 551 -28.55 9.06 -18.58
C LEU A 551 -27.28 9.06 -17.73
N ILE A 552 -26.82 10.22 -17.26
CA ILE A 552 -25.66 10.32 -16.38
C ILE A 552 -25.94 9.63 -15.03
N LYS A 553 -27.15 9.80 -14.49
CA LYS A 553 -27.55 9.09 -13.27
C LYS A 553 -27.55 7.58 -13.48
N ASP A 554 -28.18 7.10 -14.55
CA ASP A 554 -28.27 5.67 -14.87
C ASP A 554 -26.87 5.06 -15.12
N LEU A 555 -25.95 5.82 -15.72
CA LEU A 555 -24.53 5.47 -15.87
C LEU A 555 -23.89 5.24 -14.49
N PHE A 556 -23.89 6.24 -13.60
CA PHE A 556 -23.20 6.13 -12.31
C PHE A 556 -23.84 5.07 -11.40
N ASP A 557 -25.17 4.91 -11.44
CA ASP A 557 -25.87 3.84 -10.72
C ASP A 557 -25.42 2.45 -11.22
N PHE A 558 -25.22 2.30 -12.54
CA PHE A 558 -24.78 1.04 -13.14
C PHE A 558 -23.29 0.77 -12.91
N GLU A 559 -22.44 1.77 -13.06
CA GLU A 559 -21.02 1.69 -12.73
C GLU A 559 -20.79 1.33 -11.27
N GLY A 560 -21.57 1.88 -10.33
CA GLY A 560 -21.49 1.50 -8.91
C GLY A 560 -21.74 0.00 -8.67
N LYS A 561 -22.63 -0.62 -9.47
CA LYS A 561 -22.84 -2.08 -9.41
C LYS A 561 -21.68 -2.88 -9.99
N ILE A 562 -21.06 -2.37 -11.07
CA ILE A 562 -19.87 -3.00 -11.67
C ILE A 562 -18.67 -2.89 -10.73
N ALA A 563 -18.43 -1.68 -10.21
CA ALA A 563 -17.30 -1.34 -9.34
C ALA A 563 -17.22 -2.25 -8.11
N ALA A 564 -18.36 -2.67 -7.55
CA ALA A 564 -18.43 -3.60 -6.42
C ALA A 564 -17.81 -4.99 -6.68
N ASN A 565 -17.47 -5.32 -7.93
CA ASN A 565 -16.80 -6.56 -8.30
C ASN A 565 -15.47 -6.31 -9.05
N GLN A 566 -14.97 -5.07 -9.07
CA GLN A 566 -13.68 -4.72 -9.67
C GLN A 566 -12.63 -4.45 -8.58
N MET A 567 -11.41 -4.92 -8.81
CA MET A 567 -10.27 -4.60 -7.97
C MET A 567 -10.01 -3.08 -7.97
N THR A 568 -9.79 -2.54 -6.77
CA THR A 568 -9.36 -1.17 -6.52
C THR A 568 -7.94 -0.93 -7.03
N SER A 569 -7.51 0.33 -7.16
CA SER A 569 -6.11 0.62 -7.52
C SER A 569 -5.13 0.11 -6.46
N LEU A 570 -5.54 0.10 -5.18
CA LEU A 570 -4.73 -0.43 -4.09
C LEU A 570 -4.49 -1.94 -4.26
N GLU A 571 -5.56 -2.71 -4.52
CA GLU A 571 -5.45 -4.17 -4.75
C GLU A 571 -4.64 -4.50 -6.00
N LYS A 572 -4.75 -3.69 -7.07
CA LYS A 572 -3.96 -3.85 -8.30
C LYS A 572 -2.47 -3.55 -8.11
N ASN A 573 -2.13 -2.79 -7.07
CA ASN A 573 -0.74 -2.41 -6.77
C ASN A 573 -0.13 -3.17 -5.60
N ALA A 574 -0.90 -4.00 -4.89
CA ALA A 574 -0.42 -4.86 -3.83
C ALA A 574 0.67 -5.83 -4.32
N SER A 575 1.51 -6.31 -3.41
CA SER A 575 2.59 -7.27 -3.73
C SER A 575 2.03 -8.57 -4.34
N ASP A 576 0.87 -9.05 -3.90
CA ASP A 576 0.24 -10.27 -4.41
C ASP A 576 -0.66 -10.06 -5.66
N ALA A 577 -0.68 -8.85 -6.25
CA ALA A 577 -1.60 -8.50 -7.32
C ALA A 577 -1.44 -9.38 -8.57
N PHE A 578 -0.21 -9.71 -8.99
CA PHE A 578 0.02 -10.60 -10.14
C PHE A 578 -0.56 -12.00 -9.91
N GLN A 579 -0.44 -12.55 -8.70
CA GLN A 579 -1.05 -13.83 -8.35
C GLN A 579 -2.58 -13.80 -8.49
N LYS A 580 -3.21 -12.66 -8.17
CA LYS A 580 -4.66 -12.44 -8.32
C LYS A 580 -5.10 -12.20 -9.78
N MET A 581 -4.23 -11.58 -10.58
CA MET A 581 -4.53 -11.16 -11.96
C MET A 581 -4.18 -12.21 -13.03
N ILE A 582 -3.37 -13.21 -12.69
CA ILE A 582 -3.02 -14.31 -13.60
C ILE A 582 -4.01 -15.46 -13.38
N ASN A 583 -5.13 -15.43 -14.11
CA ASN A 583 -6.12 -16.51 -14.12
C ASN A 583 -6.24 -17.11 -15.53
N PRO A 584 -5.42 -18.13 -15.86
CA PRO A 584 -5.57 -18.88 -17.10
C PRO A 584 -6.92 -19.60 -17.15
N VAL A 585 -7.68 -19.35 -18.21
CA VAL A 585 -9.02 -19.92 -18.42
C VAL A 585 -9.17 -20.50 -19.81
N THR A 586 -10.14 -21.40 -19.99
CA THR A 586 -10.55 -21.90 -21.30
C THR A 586 -11.78 -21.15 -21.81
N MET A 587 -12.09 -21.27 -23.11
CA MET A 587 -13.36 -20.80 -23.67
C MET A 587 -14.58 -21.43 -22.99
N ASP A 588 -14.47 -22.67 -22.49
CA ASP A 588 -15.55 -23.34 -21.75
C ASP A 588 -15.72 -22.73 -20.35
N ASP A 589 -14.63 -22.41 -19.65
CA ASP A 589 -14.69 -21.72 -18.34
C ASP A 589 -15.34 -20.34 -18.48
N LEU A 590 -14.96 -19.57 -19.51
CA LEU A 590 -15.58 -18.27 -19.80
C LEU A 590 -17.08 -18.39 -20.09
N LYS A 591 -17.49 -19.46 -20.76
CA LYS A 591 -18.91 -19.73 -21.04
C LYS A 591 -19.69 -20.10 -19.77
N GLU A 592 -19.04 -20.76 -18.82
CA GLU A 592 -19.63 -21.07 -17.51
C GLU A 592 -19.74 -19.83 -16.63
N MET A 593 -18.72 -18.96 -16.63
CA MET A 593 -18.68 -17.72 -15.84
C MET A 593 -19.60 -16.62 -16.41
N SER A 594 -19.73 -16.55 -17.73
CA SER A 594 -20.49 -15.52 -18.45
C SER A 594 -21.48 -16.11 -19.46
N PRO A 595 -22.51 -16.86 -19.01
CA PRO A 595 -23.49 -17.49 -19.91
C PRO A 595 -24.44 -16.50 -20.59
N ASP A 596 -24.69 -15.33 -19.99
CA ASP A 596 -25.68 -14.34 -20.44
C ASP A 596 -25.01 -13.17 -21.18
N TYR A 597 -23.93 -12.60 -20.63
CA TYR A 597 -23.15 -11.56 -21.29
C TYR A 597 -22.35 -12.16 -22.46
N PRO A 598 -22.41 -11.59 -23.69
CA PRO A 598 -21.96 -12.26 -24.91
C PRO A 598 -20.43 -12.24 -25.14
N LEU A 599 -19.62 -12.36 -24.07
CA LEU A 599 -18.16 -12.34 -24.15
C LEU A 599 -17.60 -13.43 -25.08
N THR A 600 -18.05 -14.67 -24.94
CA THR A 600 -17.55 -15.80 -25.75
C THR A 600 -17.93 -15.66 -27.22
N GLN A 601 -19.14 -15.17 -27.51
CA GLN A 601 -19.58 -14.89 -28.88
C GLN A 601 -18.77 -13.75 -29.50
N TYR A 602 -18.43 -12.73 -28.70
CA TYR A 602 -17.53 -11.66 -29.12
C TYR A 602 -16.15 -12.21 -29.44
N MET A 603 -15.55 -13.03 -28.57
CA MET A 603 -14.25 -13.64 -28.81
C MET A 603 -14.22 -14.48 -30.09
N GLU A 604 -15.27 -15.28 -30.35
CA GLU A 604 -15.42 -16.03 -31.60
C GLU A 604 -15.48 -15.10 -32.82
N LYS A 605 -16.32 -14.05 -32.75
CA LYS A 605 -16.47 -13.09 -33.85
C LYS A 605 -15.20 -12.28 -34.12
N ARG A 606 -14.41 -12.00 -33.08
CA ARG A 606 -13.12 -11.30 -33.18
C ARG A 606 -11.95 -12.21 -33.52
N GLY A 607 -12.13 -13.52 -33.60
CA GLY A 607 -11.05 -14.47 -33.86
C GLY A 607 -10.14 -14.75 -32.66
N TYR A 608 -10.43 -14.18 -31.49
CA TYR A 608 -9.67 -14.44 -30.25
C TYR A 608 -9.88 -15.86 -29.70
N SER A 609 -11.01 -16.51 -30.04
CA SER A 609 -11.29 -17.88 -29.63
C SER A 609 -10.32 -18.92 -30.21
N GLU A 610 -9.52 -18.55 -31.22
CA GLU A 610 -8.47 -19.41 -31.78
C GLU A 610 -7.23 -19.49 -30.87
N SER A 611 -7.10 -18.60 -29.87
CA SER A 611 -6.01 -18.63 -28.91
C SER A 611 -6.06 -19.86 -28.02
N ARG A 612 -4.90 -20.48 -27.79
CA ARG A 612 -4.74 -21.57 -26.82
C ARG A 612 -4.54 -21.08 -25.38
N LEU A 613 -4.13 -19.83 -25.22
CA LEU A 613 -3.83 -19.22 -23.94
C LEU A 613 -4.76 -18.00 -23.79
N ILE A 614 -5.54 -18.01 -22.71
CA ILE A 614 -6.45 -16.92 -22.37
C ILE A 614 -6.24 -16.61 -20.88
N ASN A 615 -5.96 -15.35 -20.57
CA ASN A 615 -5.91 -14.85 -19.20
C ASN A 615 -7.14 -13.98 -18.93
N LEU A 616 -7.85 -14.25 -17.83
CA LEU A 616 -8.93 -13.40 -17.33
C LEU A 616 -8.42 -12.65 -16.10
N VAL A 617 -8.22 -11.33 -16.20
CA VAL A 617 -7.56 -10.57 -15.13
C VAL A 617 -8.40 -10.53 -13.86
N GLU A 618 -9.72 -10.31 -13.99
CA GLU A 618 -10.63 -10.19 -12.85
C GLU A 618 -11.83 -11.14 -13.00
N PRO A 619 -11.77 -12.40 -12.50
CA PRO A 619 -12.86 -13.35 -12.63
C PRO A 619 -14.17 -12.95 -11.94
N GLU A 620 -14.07 -12.32 -10.77
CA GLU A 620 -15.25 -11.85 -10.02
C GLU A 620 -15.95 -10.70 -10.74
N TRP A 621 -15.20 -9.80 -11.37
CA TRP A 621 -15.76 -8.76 -12.23
C TRP A 621 -16.58 -9.37 -13.38
N LEU A 622 -16.07 -10.40 -14.06
CA LEU A 622 -16.80 -11.03 -15.17
C LEU A 622 -18.11 -11.67 -14.70
N LYS A 623 -18.09 -12.38 -13.56
CA LYS A 623 -19.30 -12.97 -12.95
C LYS A 623 -20.28 -11.87 -12.54
N GLY A 624 -19.78 -10.80 -11.93
CA GLY A 624 -20.54 -9.62 -11.55
C GLY A 624 -21.22 -8.98 -12.76
N LEU A 625 -20.46 -8.68 -13.81
CA LEU A 625 -20.97 -8.15 -15.07
C LEU A 625 -22.02 -9.06 -15.70
N ASN A 626 -21.78 -10.38 -15.74
CA ASN A 626 -22.77 -11.33 -16.25
C ASN A 626 -24.08 -11.25 -15.47
N SER A 627 -24.01 -11.21 -14.13
CA SER A 627 -25.20 -11.08 -13.27
C SER A 627 -25.95 -9.76 -13.48
N LEU A 628 -25.24 -8.73 -13.93
CA LEU A 628 -25.81 -7.42 -14.23
C LEU A 628 -26.35 -7.33 -15.66
N TYR A 629 -26.04 -8.26 -16.55
CA TYR A 629 -26.54 -8.29 -17.94
C TYR A 629 -27.99 -8.79 -18.01
N THR A 630 -28.92 -7.98 -17.48
CA THR A 630 -30.34 -8.31 -17.33
C THR A 630 -31.25 -7.22 -17.91
N GLU A 631 -32.51 -7.56 -18.19
CA GLU A 631 -33.51 -6.59 -18.68
C GLU A 631 -33.75 -5.43 -17.70
N GLU A 632 -33.60 -5.68 -16.40
CA GLU A 632 -33.71 -4.66 -15.36
C GLU A 632 -32.60 -3.59 -15.50
N ASN A 633 -31.39 -4.02 -15.82
CA ASN A 633 -30.24 -3.13 -15.97
C ASN A 633 -30.04 -2.62 -17.41
N LEU A 634 -30.91 -2.99 -18.36
CA LEU A 634 -30.74 -2.63 -19.78
C LEU A 634 -30.53 -1.13 -19.99
N ASN A 635 -31.27 -0.27 -19.27
CA ASN A 635 -31.10 1.18 -19.37
C ASN A 635 -29.73 1.64 -18.85
N GLY A 636 -29.25 1.06 -17.74
CA GLY A 636 -27.90 1.32 -17.22
C GLY A 636 -26.80 0.89 -18.19
N ILE A 637 -26.93 -0.27 -18.82
CA ILE A 637 -26.00 -0.74 -19.86
C ILE A 637 -26.00 0.22 -21.05
N LYS A 638 -27.18 0.65 -21.51
CA LYS A 638 -27.30 1.63 -22.61
C LYS A 638 -26.68 2.97 -22.23
N ALA A 639 -26.92 3.47 -21.02
CA ALA A 639 -26.35 4.70 -20.51
C ALA A 639 -24.82 4.62 -20.44
N TYR A 640 -24.30 3.49 -19.94
CA TYR A 640 -22.86 3.20 -19.89
C TYR A 640 -22.22 3.27 -21.28
N ILE A 641 -22.71 2.45 -22.21
CA ILE A 641 -22.18 2.37 -23.57
C ILE A 641 -22.28 3.75 -24.26
N LEU A 642 -23.41 4.44 -24.13
CA LEU A 642 -23.65 5.73 -24.77
C LEU A 642 -22.70 6.80 -24.22
N ALA A 643 -22.62 6.97 -22.89
CA ALA A 643 -21.82 8.02 -22.26
C ALA A 643 -20.32 7.80 -22.45
N HIS A 644 -19.81 6.58 -22.23
CA HIS A 644 -18.40 6.27 -22.45
C HIS A 644 -18.00 6.44 -23.91
N THR A 645 -18.83 5.98 -24.85
CA THR A 645 -18.51 6.10 -26.28
C THR A 645 -18.60 7.56 -26.74
N VAL A 646 -19.75 8.20 -26.59
CA VAL A 646 -19.98 9.56 -27.11
C VAL A 646 -19.13 10.59 -26.36
N GLY A 647 -19.01 10.44 -25.05
CA GLY A 647 -18.09 11.24 -24.23
C GLY A 647 -16.63 11.00 -24.58
N GLY A 648 -16.22 9.75 -24.84
CA GLY A 648 -14.84 9.40 -25.18
C GLY A 648 -14.33 10.06 -26.46
N TYR A 649 -15.23 10.39 -27.41
CA TYR A 649 -14.87 11.08 -28.66
C TYR A 649 -14.84 12.62 -28.56
N ILE A 650 -15.04 13.22 -27.39
CA ILE A 650 -15.06 14.69 -27.20
C ILE A 650 -13.84 15.41 -27.80
N ASN A 651 -12.65 14.78 -27.75
CA ASN A 651 -11.40 15.35 -28.29
C ASN A 651 -11.21 15.14 -29.80
N SER A 652 -12.06 14.33 -30.44
CA SER A 652 -11.87 13.87 -31.81
C SER A 652 -12.83 14.48 -32.83
N ILE A 653 -13.95 15.04 -32.38
CA ILE A 653 -15.03 15.50 -33.28
C ILE A 653 -14.78 16.88 -33.88
N ASP A 654 -14.70 17.93 -33.06
CA ASP A 654 -14.66 19.34 -33.46
C ASP A 654 -13.96 20.19 -32.41
N GLU A 655 -13.66 21.44 -32.77
CA GLU A 655 -12.85 22.33 -31.95
C GLU A 655 -13.55 22.68 -30.63
N GLU A 656 -14.83 23.07 -30.65
CA GLU A 656 -15.52 23.52 -29.43
C GLU A 656 -15.69 22.37 -28.42
N ALA A 657 -15.91 21.14 -28.88
CA ALA A 657 -15.92 19.97 -28.03
C ALA A 657 -14.55 19.74 -27.37
N HIS A 658 -13.48 19.80 -28.16
CA HIS A 658 -12.12 19.68 -27.65
C HIS A 658 -11.77 20.79 -26.63
N ARG A 659 -12.09 22.06 -26.93
CA ARG A 659 -11.92 23.17 -25.98
C ARG A 659 -12.76 23.00 -24.72
N THR A 660 -13.95 22.42 -24.83
CA THR A 660 -14.79 22.12 -23.67
C THR A 660 -14.12 21.09 -22.76
N PHE A 661 -13.61 20.01 -23.33
CA PHE A 661 -12.84 19.02 -22.57
C PHE A 661 -11.60 19.64 -21.93
N GLN A 662 -10.82 20.44 -22.68
CA GLN A 662 -9.64 21.12 -22.15
C GLN A 662 -9.98 21.99 -20.94
N ARG A 663 -11.08 22.77 -20.99
CA ARG A 663 -11.51 23.59 -19.83
C ARG A 663 -11.84 22.73 -18.61
N LEU A 664 -12.56 21.63 -18.78
CA LEU A 664 -12.93 20.74 -17.68
C LEU A 664 -11.69 20.01 -17.12
N ALA A 665 -10.80 19.52 -17.98
CA ALA A 665 -9.56 18.85 -17.60
C ALA A 665 -8.59 19.80 -16.90
N ASN A 666 -8.52 21.05 -17.35
CA ASN A 666 -7.74 22.10 -16.71
C ASN A 666 -8.26 22.42 -15.30
N GLU A 667 -9.59 22.51 -15.13
CA GLU A 667 -10.20 22.69 -13.81
C GLU A 667 -9.88 21.52 -12.87
N TYR A 668 -9.96 20.28 -13.36
CA TYR A 668 -9.60 19.09 -12.59
C TYR A 668 -8.14 19.11 -12.08
N ARG A 669 -7.21 19.55 -12.93
CA ARG A 669 -5.77 19.63 -12.64
C ARG A 669 -5.32 20.92 -11.96
N GLY A 670 -6.22 21.87 -11.72
CA GLY A 670 -5.89 23.16 -11.12
C GLY A 670 -5.03 24.07 -12.00
N ILE A 671 -5.09 23.93 -13.33
CA ILE A 671 -4.32 24.71 -14.31
C ILE A 671 -5.23 25.62 -15.13
N THR A 672 -4.67 26.64 -15.78
CA THR A 672 -5.46 27.63 -16.55
C THR A 672 -5.15 27.62 -18.04
N ASP A 673 -3.91 27.35 -18.42
CA ASP A 673 -3.47 27.29 -19.81
C ASP A 673 -3.56 25.87 -20.38
N SER A 674 -3.79 25.76 -21.69
CA SER A 674 -3.86 24.48 -22.42
C SER A 674 -2.72 24.39 -23.44
N LYS A 675 -2.38 23.16 -23.84
CA LYS A 675 -1.43 22.90 -24.93
C LYS A 675 -1.93 23.51 -26.24
N SER A 676 -0.98 23.87 -27.11
CA SER A 676 -1.28 24.31 -28.48
C SER A 676 -1.87 23.16 -29.30
N ASP A 677 -2.61 23.48 -30.37
CA ASP A 677 -3.16 22.48 -31.27
C ASP A 677 -2.06 21.66 -31.94
N GLU A 678 -0.93 22.29 -32.27
CA GLU A 678 0.24 21.64 -32.84
C GLU A 678 0.86 20.62 -31.87
N GLU A 679 0.90 20.95 -30.58
CA GLU A 679 1.38 20.02 -29.55
C GLU A 679 0.40 18.87 -29.31
N GLU A 680 -0.90 19.14 -29.30
CA GLU A 680 -1.90 18.06 -29.21
C GLU A 680 -1.88 17.15 -30.44
N ALA A 681 -1.74 17.71 -31.64
CA ALA A 681 -1.55 16.95 -32.86
C ALA A 681 -0.29 16.07 -32.81
N TYR A 682 0.81 16.60 -32.28
CA TYR A 682 2.03 15.83 -32.02
C TYR A 682 1.77 14.67 -31.06
N ASN A 683 1.13 14.92 -29.90
CA ASN A 683 0.83 13.89 -28.90
C ASN A 683 -0.04 12.77 -29.48
N GLN A 684 -1.09 13.12 -30.24
CA GLN A 684 -1.94 12.13 -30.89
C GLN A 684 -1.18 11.34 -31.96
N THR A 685 -0.32 11.99 -32.74
CA THR A 685 0.48 11.31 -33.77
C THR A 685 1.48 10.35 -33.13
N MET A 686 2.15 10.75 -32.04
CA MET A 686 3.03 9.87 -31.27
C MET A 686 2.28 8.66 -30.69
N SER A 687 1.02 8.80 -30.28
CA SER A 687 0.24 7.68 -29.73
C SER A 687 -0.04 6.54 -30.73
N MET A 688 -0.01 6.82 -32.04
CA MET A 688 -0.31 5.85 -33.09
C MET A 688 0.87 5.51 -34.01
N PHE A 689 1.75 6.47 -34.26
CA PHE A 689 2.81 6.38 -35.27
C PHE A 689 4.20 6.73 -34.70
N SER A 690 4.42 6.50 -33.40
CA SER A 690 5.70 6.73 -32.73
C SER A 690 6.88 6.05 -33.43
N ASP A 691 6.75 4.80 -33.87
CA ASP A 691 7.83 4.07 -34.55
C ASP A 691 8.24 4.71 -35.88
N ASN A 692 7.27 5.20 -36.65
CA ASN A 692 7.53 5.89 -37.92
C ASN A 692 8.34 7.17 -37.68
N ILE A 693 7.97 7.93 -36.64
CA ILE A 693 8.69 9.14 -36.25
C ILE A 693 10.06 8.79 -35.67
N SER A 694 10.14 7.75 -34.83
CA SER A 694 11.35 7.29 -34.15
C SER A 694 12.45 6.90 -35.13
N ARG A 695 12.11 6.18 -36.21
CA ARG A 695 13.10 5.83 -37.25
C ARG A 695 13.71 7.06 -37.91
N ILE A 696 12.90 8.08 -38.18
CA ILE A 696 13.39 9.36 -38.73
C ILE A 696 14.18 10.14 -37.68
N TYR A 697 13.74 10.11 -36.42
CA TYR A 697 14.40 10.78 -35.30
C TYR A 697 15.80 10.24 -35.06
N ILE A 698 15.97 8.91 -35.05
CA ILE A 698 17.27 8.26 -34.89
C ILE A 698 18.24 8.73 -35.97
N ASP A 699 17.83 8.68 -37.24
CA ASP A 699 18.66 9.09 -38.39
C ASP A 699 19.10 10.56 -38.31
N LYS A 700 18.30 11.43 -37.71
CA LYS A 700 18.57 12.88 -37.63
C LYS A 700 19.32 13.30 -36.36
N TYR A 701 19.01 12.70 -35.21
CA TYR A 701 19.35 13.28 -33.90
C TYR A 701 20.16 12.35 -32.99
N LEU A 702 20.32 11.07 -33.34
CA LEU A 702 21.07 10.10 -32.54
C LEU A 702 22.28 9.56 -33.31
N ASN A 703 23.20 8.94 -32.60
CA ASN A 703 24.38 8.31 -33.17
C ASN A 703 24.77 7.06 -32.35
N GLU A 704 25.67 6.26 -32.90
CA GLU A 704 26.14 5.00 -32.28
C GLU A 704 26.98 5.24 -31.01
N GLU A 705 27.69 6.36 -30.91
CA GLU A 705 28.54 6.66 -29.75
C GLU A 705 27.71 6.83 -28.48
N ILE A 706 26.59 7.54 -28.56
CA ILE A 706 25.62 7.66 -27.45
C ILE A 706 25.07 6.29 -27.08
N ARG A 707 24.69 5.46 -28.07
CA ARG A 707 24.16 4.11 -27.79
C ARG A 707 25.15 3.25 -27.04
N GLU A 708 26.42 3.26 -27.45
CA GLU A 708 27.46 2.45 -26.82
C GLU A 708 27.81 2.96 -25.41
N GLU A 709 27.83 4.27 -25.20
CA GLU A 709 28.04 4.86 -23.87
C GLU A 709 26.94 4.43 -22.90
N ILE A 710 25.67 4.59 -23.28
CA ILE A 710 24.53 4.18 -22.44
C ILE A 710 24.53 2.68 -22.19
N ARG A 711 24.78 1.88 -23.23
CA ARG A 711 24.88 0.41 -23.09
C ARG A 711 25.98 0.01 -22.12
N THR A 712 27.13 0.69 -22.18
CA THR A 712 28.25 0.42 -21.27
C THR A 712 27.87 0.77 -19.83
N LEU A 713 27.26 1.94 -19.60
CA LEU A 713 26.81 2.35 -18.27
C LEU A 713 25.78 1.35 -17.68
N CYS A 714 24.82 0.89 -18.50
CA CYS A 714 23.88 -0.17 -18.12
C CYS A 714 24.62 -1.45 -17.70
N GLN A 715 25.58 -1.90 -18.52
CA GLN A 715 26.32 -3.14 -18.24
C GLN A 715 27.16 -3.02 -16.96
N ASP A 716 27.85 -1.89 -16.77
CA ASP A 716 28.67 -1.65 -15.58
C ASP A 716 27.81 -1.63 -14.30
N ALA A 717 26.57 -1.11 -14.38
CA ALA A 717 25.61 -1.14 -13.28
C ALA A 717 25.10 -2.57 -13.00
N VAL A 718 24.80 -3.36 -14.04
CA VAL A 718 24.42 -4.79 -13.89
C VAL A 718 25.55 -5.59 -13.24
N ASP A 719 26.79 -5.37 -13.69
CA ASP A 719 27.97 -6.02 -13.13
C ASP A 719 28.19 -5.60 -11.66
N THR A 720 27.90 -4.34 -11.31
CA THR A 720 28.00 -3.85 -9.93
C THR A 720 26.92 -4.46 -9.03
N TYR A 721 25.67 -4.58 -9.49
CA TYR A 721 24.63 -5.33 -8.76
C TYR A 721 25.05 -6.78 -8.52
N TYR A 722 25.67 -7.42 -9.51
CA TYR A 722 26.17 -8.79 -9.37
C TYR A 722 27.20 -8.91 -8.24
N GLU A 723 28.08 -7.90 -8.10
CA GLU A 723 29.04 -7.81 -6.99
C GLU A 723 28.33 -7.51 -5.66
N MET A 724 27.35 -6.61 -5.63
CA MET A 724 26.60 -6.26 -4.41
C MET A 724 25.94 -7.48 -3.76
N PHE A 725 25.41 -8.42 -4.55
CA PHE A 725 24.81 -9.66 -4.02
C PHE A 725 25.82 -10.57 -3.28
N ASP A 726 27.14 -10.42 -3.48
CA ASP A 726 28.14 -11.14 -2.67
C ASP A 726 28.21 -10.63 -1.23
N ASP A 727 27.89 -9.35 -1.02
CA ASP A 727 28.01 -8.67 0.28
C ASP A 727 26.72 -8.73 1.12
N ILE A 728 25.62 -9.25 0.57
CA ILE A 728 24.35 -9.40 1.29
C ILE A 728 24.42 -10.62 2.21
N ASP A 729 24.34 -10.44 3.53
CA ASP A 729 24.50 -11.51 4.53
C ASP A 729 23.19 -12.20 4.93
N TRP A 730 22.06 -11.53 4.72
CA TRP A 730 20.73 -12.02 5.08
C TRP A 730 20.08 -12.92 4.02
N LEU A 731 20.62 -12.97 2.80
CA LEU A 731 20.18 -13.89 1.75
C LEU A 731 20.91 -15.23 1.86
N SER A 732 20.17 -16.33 1.69
CA SER A 732 20.76 -17.64 1.47
C SER A 732 21.56 -17.70 0.15
N GLU A 733 22.54 -18.59 0.09
CA GLU A 733 23.35 -18.79 -1.13
C GLU A 733 22.50 -19.24 -2.33
N GLU A 734 21.38 -19.93 -2.09
CA GLU A 734 20.46 -20.37 -3.14
C GLU A 734 19.74 -19.17 -3.78
N THR A 735 19.16 -18.28 -2.98
CA THR A 735 18.50 -17.07 -3.49
C THR A 735 19.49 -16.10 -4.13
N LYS A 736 20.72 -15.98 -3.60
CA LYS A 736 21.80 -15.22 -4.27
C LYS A 736 22.15 -15.78 -5.64
N GLU A 737 22.26 -17.11 -5.77
CA GLU A 737 22.55 -17.75 -7.06
C GLU A 737 21.44 -17.47 -8.09
N GLU A 738 20.17 -17.50 -7.69
CA GLU A 738 19.03 -17.17 -8.56
C GLU A 738 18.99 -15.68 -8.92
N ALA A 739 19.20 -14.76 -7.96
CA ALA A 739 19.28 -13.32 -8.25
C ALA A 739 20.41 -13.01 -9.24
N LYS A 740 21.58 -13.63 -9.05
CA LYS A 740 22.72 -13.55 -9.97
C LYS A 740 22.45 -14.20 -11.32
N ASN A 741 21.67 -15.27 -11.36
CA ASN A 741 21.23 -15.88 -12.60
C ASN A 741 20.29 -14.92 -13.38
N LYS A 742 19.39 -14.24 -12.68
CA LYS A 742 18.50 -13.22 -13.25
C LYS A 742 19.28 -12.04 -13.83
N LEU A 743 20.26 -11.49 -13.11
CA LEU A 743 21.15 -10.44 -13.62
C LEU A 743 21.90 -10.86 -14.88
N LYS A 744 22.42 -12.10 -14.94
CA LYS A 744 23.11 -12.61 -16.13
C LYS A 744 22.25 -12.68 -17.39
N HIS A 745 20.93 -12.78 -17.21
CA HIS A 745 19.96 -12.86 -18.30
C HIS A 745 19.20 -11.56 -18.52
N ILE A 746 19.55 -10.48 -17.78
CA ILE A 746 18.91 -9.19 -17.96
C ILE A 746 19.21 -8.66 -19.36
N THR A 747 18.18 -8.19 -20.05
CA THR A 747 18.30 -7.63 -21.39
C THR A 747 18.48 -6.11 -21.29
N ILE A 748 19.51 -5.58 -21.94
CA ILE A 748 19.77 -4.13 -21.96
C ILE A 748 19.17 -3.53 -23.23
N HIS A 749 18.09 -2.78 -23.08
CA HIS A 749 17.48 -1.99 -24.13
C HIS A 749 18.04 -0.56 -24.11
N ALA A 750 19.18 -0.37 -24.80
CA ALA A 750 19.85 0.92 -24.91
C ALA A 750 19.46 1.67 -26.20
N VAL A 751 18.77 2.79 -26.01
CA VAL A 751 18.44 3.85 -26.97
C VAL A 751 17.46 3.46 -28.09
N TYR A 752 17.75 2.44 -28.89
CA TYR A 752 16.86 1.99 -29.98
C TYR A 752 17.04 0.51 -30.32
N PRO A 753 15.98 -0.15 -30.82
CA PRO A 753 16.06 -1.56 -31.20
C PRO A 753 16.82 -1.77 -32.50
N ASP A 754 17.46 -2.93 -32.64
CA ASP A 754 18.05 -3.37 -33.92
C ASP A 754 16.97 -3.85 -34.91
N LYS A 755 15.78 -4.21 -34.39
CA LYS A 755 14.67 -4.75 -35.16
C LYS A 755 13.35 -4.08 -34.78
N TRP A 756 12.64 -3.58 -35.79
CA TRP A 756 11.35 -2.93 -35.62
C TRP A 756 10.19 -3.90 -35.86
N LYS A 757 9.06 -3.64 -35.19
CA LYS A 757 7.80 -4.32 -35.49
C LYS A 757 7.36 -4.05 -36.93
N ASP A 758 6.74 -5.05 -37.56
CA ASP A 758 6.13 -4.86 -38.88
C ASP A 758 4.88 -4.00 -38.74
N ASP A 759 4.94 -2.80 -39.30
CA ASP A 759 3.85 -1.84 -39.30
C ASP A 759 3.18 -1.73 -40.68
N SER A 760 3.48 -2.64 -41.62
CA SER A 760 3.02 -2.55 -43.03
C SER A 760 1.49 -2.53 -43.22
N MET A 761 0.74 -3.01 -42.22
CA MET A 761 -0.72 -3.05 -42.18
C MET A 761 -1.35 -1.68 -41.91
N PHE A 762 -0.59 -0.75 -41.32
CA PHE A 762 -1.07 0.58 -40.99
C PHE A 762 -0.99 1.52 -42.19
N SER A 763 -1.96 2.41 -42.33
CA SER A 763 -1.97 3.44 -43.37
C SER A 763 -2.82 4.61 -42.94
N VAL A 764 -2.55 5.78 -43.50
CA VAL A 764 -3.35 7.00 -43.31
C VAL A 764 -3.78 7.50 -44.68
N ILE A 765 -5.06 7.81 -44.82
CA ILE A 765 -5.58 8.48 -46.03
C ILE A 765 -5.36 9.97 -45.82
N SER A 766 -4.63 10.62 -46.72
CA SER A 766 -4.33 12.05 -46.64
C SER A 766 -5.61 12.90 -46.65
N LYS A 767 -5.50 14.13 -46.14
CA LYS A 767 -6.57 15.13 -46.24
C LYS A 767 -6.99 15.37 -47.70
N GLU A 768 -6.03 15.45 -48.62
CA GLU A 768 -6.24 15.66 -50.05
C GLU A 768 -7.01 14.52 -50.71
N ASP A 769 -6.84 13.30 -50.22
CA ASP A 769 -7.53 12.09 -50.69
C ASP A 769 -8.86 11.84 -49.95
N GLY A 770 -9.28 12.75 -49.06
CA GLY A 770 -10.55 12.71 -48.35
C GLY A 770 -10.53 11.94 -47.03
N GLY A 771 -9.36 11.75 -46.42
CA GLY A 771 -9.24 11.21 -45.06
C GLY A 771 -9.81 12.15 -44.00
N THR A 772 -10.18 11.59 -42.84
CA THR A 772 -10.63 12.34 -41.67
C THR A 772 -9.95 11.80 -40.41
N TYR A 773 -9.74 12.67 -39.42
CA TYR A 773 -9.07 12.30 -38.17
C TYR A 773 -9.74 11.11 -37.47
N LEU A 774 -11.07 11.17 -37.29
CA LEU A 774 -11.82 10.11 -36.63
C LEU A 774 -11.70 8.78 -37.37
N GLN A 775 -11.84 8.78 -38.71
CA GLN A 775 -11.74 7.56 -39.49
C GLN A 775 -10.32 6.97 -39.43
N ALA A 776 -9.28 7.80 -39.47
CA ALA A 776 -7.90 7.34 -39.33
C ALA A 776 -7.67 6.63 -37.99
N GLY A 777 -8.25 7.13 -36.89
CA GLY A 777 -8.22 6.46 -35.59
C GLY A 777 -8.95 5.11 -35.57
N ILE A 778 -10.10 5.01 -36.24
CA ILE A 778 -10.85 3.75 -36.39
C ILE A 778 -10.06 2.73 -37.21
N ASP A 779 -9.49 3.16 -38.34
CA ASP A 779 -8.70 2.32 -39.23
C ASP A 779 -7.43 1.81 -38.53
N TYR A 780 -6.79 2.65 -37.71
CA TYR A 780 -5.67 2.26 -36.86
C TYR A 780 -6.07 1.15 -35.87
N LYS A 781 -7.19 1.28 -35.15
CA LYS A 781 -7.69 0.25 -34.23
C LYS A 781 -7.96 -1.08 -34.95
N LYS A 782 -8.51 -1.04 -36.17
CA LYS A 782 -8.73 -2.23 -37.00
C LYS A 782 -7.40 -2.88 -37.42
N ALA A 783 -6.44 -2.09 -37.90
CA ALA A 783 -5.12 -2.59 -38.27
C ALA A 783 -4.36 -3.20 -37.06
N LYS A 784 -4.46 -2.57 -35.88
CA LYS A 784 -3.92 -3.12 -34.62
C LYS A 784 -4.53 -4.49 -34.32
N HIS A 785 -5.86 -4.61 -34.38
CA HIS A 785 -6.54 -5.89 -34.17
C HIS A 785 -6.09 -6.97 -35.16
N GLU A 786 -6.00 -6.66 -36.45
CA GLU A 786 -5.51 -7.61 -37.46
C GLU A 786 -4.07 -8.06 -37.19
N ARG A 787 -3.19 -7.13 -36.80
CA ARG A 787 -1.82 -7.46 -36.37
C ARG A 787 -1.83 -8.39 -35.16
N ASP A 788 -2.65 -8.10 -34.15
CA ASP A 788 -2.75 -8.90 -32.93
C ASP A 788 -3.23 -10.33 -33.27
N LEU A 789 -4.16 -10.51 -34.21
CA LEU A 789 -4.56 -11.84 -34.69
C LEU A 789 -3.43 -12.61 -35.37
N THR A 790 -2.45 -11.95 -36.00
CA THR A 790 -1.28 -12.65 -36.55
C THR A 790 -0.34 -13.21 -35.49
N ARG A 791 -0.43 -12.71 -34.25
CA ARG A 791 0.40 -13.14 -33.10
C ARG A 791 -0.20 -14.32 -32.34
N ILE A 792 -1.50 -14.56 -32.49
CA ILE A 792 -2.19 -15.68 -31.82
C ILE A 792 -1.49 -17.01 -32.10
N ASN A 793 -1.21 -17.77 -31.04
CA ASN A 793 -0.49 -19.05 -31.05
C ASN A 793 0.95 -18.98 -31.63
N GLY A 794 1.46 -17.77 -31.87
CA GLY A 794 2.82 -17.52 -32.31
C GLY A 794 3.84 -17.60 -31.16
N THR A 795 5.08 -17.25 -31.49
CA THR A 795 6.17 -17.09 -30.52
C THR A 795 6.61 -15.64 -30.49
N VAL A 796 6.97 -15.17 -29.31
CA VAL A 796 7.46 -13.83 -29.07
C VAL A 796 8.86 -13.68 -29.66
N ASP A 797 9.09 -12.54 -30.30
CA ASP A 797 10.37 -12.18 -30.91
C ASP A 797 11.04 -11.11 -30.04
N ARG A 798 11.91 -11.54 -29.12
CA ARG A 798 12.51 -10.67 -28.09
C ARG A 798 13.42 -9.58 -28.64
N ASP A 799 13.80 -9.64 -29.92
CA ASP A 799 14.56 -8.57 -30.58
C ASP A 799 13.68 -7.35 -30.93
N ILE A 800 12.34 -7.49 -30.85
CA ILE A 800 11.36 -6.42 -31.13
C ILE A 800 10.92 -5.78 -29.82
N TRP A 801 11.09 -4.46 -29.72
CA TRP A 801 10.59 -3.71 -28.57
C TRP A 801 9.15 -3.26 -28.81
N GLU A 802 8.22 -3.63 -27.93
CA GLU A 802 6.82 -3.18 -27.96
C GLU A 802 6.63 -1.87 -27.17
N LEU A 803 7.53 -0.90 -27.35
CA LEU A 803 7.55 0.37 -26.60
C LEU A 803 7.81 1.59 -27.52
N ASN A 804 7.50 2.79 -27.03
CA ASN A 804 7.87 4.05 -27.69
C ASN A 804 9.20 4.60 -27.13
N ILE A 805 10.26 4.58 -27.94
CA ILE A 805 11.60 5.01 -27.50
C ILE A 805 11.71 6.53 -27.27
N LEU A 806 10.72 7.31 -27.69
CA LEU A 806 10.69 8.77 -27.54
C LEU A 806 9.79 9.22 -26.38
N THR A 807 9.25 8.31 -25.57
CA THR A 807 8.57 8.67 -24.32
C THR A 807 9.60 9.13 -23.28
N THR A 808 9.27 10.16 -22.51
CA THR A 808 10.06 10.59 -21.36
C THR A 808 9.90 9.62 -20.20
N ASN A 809 10.64 8.52 -20.25
CA ASN A 809 10.69 7.54 -19.17
C ASN A 809 11.93 6.65 -19.25
N ALA A 810 12.25 5.96 -18.16
CA ALA A 810 13.00 4.71 -18.10
C ALA A 810 12.12 3.66 -17.40
N PHE A 811 12.34 2.37 -17.66
CA PHE A 811 11.57 1.33 -16.96
C PHE A 811 12.21 -0.05 -17.04
N TYR A 812 11.95 -0.86 -16.03
CA TYR A 812 12.11 -2.31 -16.05
C TYR A 812 10.84 -3.01 -16.56
N ASN A 813 11.02 -4.06 -17.37
CA ASN A 813 9.94 -4.95 -17.77
C ASN A 813 10.19 -6.36 -17.23
N PRO A 814 9.34 -6.88 -16.32
CA PRO A 814 9.52 -8.22 -15.75
C PRO A 814 9.32 -9.35 -16.76
N GLN A 815 8.48 -9.19 -17.78
CA GLN A 815 8.12 -10.30 -18.68
C GLN A 815 9.20 -10.64 -19.71
N ASP A 816 10.11 -9.71 -20.00
CA ASP A 816 11.31 -9.98 -20.81
C ASP A 816 12.62 -9.74 -20.04
N ASN A 817 12.53 -9.49 -18.72
CA ASN A 817 13.65 -9.21 -17.83
C ASN A 817 14.58 -8.13 -18.44
N SER A 818 14.01 -6.98 -18.83
CA SER A 818 14.76 -5.93 -19.54
C SER A 818 14.77 -4.60 -18.79
N ILE A 819 15.90 -3.89 -18.88
CA ILE A 819 16.01 -2.46 -18.51
C ILE A 819 15.97 -1.60 -19.78
N ASN A 820 15.13 -0.58 -19.78
CA ASN A 820 14.80 0.22 -20.96
C ASN A 820 15.25 1.67 -20.78
N ILE A 821 16.42 2.00 -21.37
CA ILE A 821 17.00 3.35 -21.30
C ILE A 821 16.90 4.00 -22.67
N ILE A 822 15.93 4.90 -22.81
CA ILE A 822 15.45 5.38 -24.11
C ILE A 822 15.70 6.89 -24.30
N PRO A 823 15.89 7.37 -25.54
CA PRO A 823 16.27 8.74 -25.84
C PRO A 823 15.21 9.77 -25.48
N GLY A 824 13.95 9.35 -25.30
CA GLY A 824 12.89 10.24 -24.82
C GLY A 824 13.13 10.78 -23.41
N PHE A 825 14.02 10.16 -22.65
CA PHE A 825 14.40 10.58 -21.30
C PHE A 825 15.65 11.47 -21.27
N PHE A 826 16.32 11.74 -22.41
CA PHE A 826 17.60 12.48 -22.42
C PHE A 826 17.40 14.01 -22.44
N CYS A 827 17.81 14.68 -21.37
CA CYS A 827 17.86 16.14 -21.22
C CYS A 827 19.03 16.57 -20.33
N ASP A 828 19.13 17.87 -20.05
CA ASP A 828 20.18 18.47 -19.21
C ASP A 828 20.19 17.93 -17.77
N ALA A 829 19.07 17.43 -17.26
CA ALA A 829 18.96 16.87 -15.92
C ALA A 829 19.25 15.37 -15.85
N THR A 830 19.17 14.65 -16.96
CA THR A 830 19.33 13.18 -17.01
C THR A 830 20.63 12.78 -17.70
N TYR A 831 20.83 13.19 -18.96
CA TYR A 831 21.99 12.81 -19.74
C TYR A 831 22.31 13.80 -20.87
N ARG A 832 23.58 14.24 -20.87
CA ARG A 832 24.29 14.79 -22.02
C ARG A 832 25.64 14.11 -22.18
N SER A 833 26.08 13.97 -23.42
CA SER A 833 27.38 13.35 -23.72
C SER A 833 28.57 14.06 -23.05
N ASP A 834 28.46 15.37 -22.82
CA ASP A 834 29.51 16.22 -22.22
C ASP A 834 29.43 16.38 -20.69
N MET A 835 28.47 15.73 -20.02
CA MET A 835 28.45 15.65 -18.55
C MET A 835 29.71 14.94 -18.02
N SER A 836 30.16 15.33 -16.81
CA SER A 836 31.20 14.55 -16.12
C SER A 836 30.65 13.20 -15.65
N ILE A 837 31.54 12.31 -15.24
CA ILE A 837 31.13 10.98 -14.77
C ILE A 837 30.28 11.07 -13.50
N GLU A 838 30.57 12.02 -12.61
CA GLU A 838 29.83 12.27 -11.37
C GLU A 838 28.40 12.74 -11.66
N GLU A 839 28.21 13.64 -12.64
CA GLU A 839 26.88 14.04 -13.13
C GLU A 839 26.13 12.85 -13.74
N LYS A 840 26.79 12.07 -14.60
CA LYS A 840 26.18 10.91 -15.24
C LYS A 840 25.76 9.85 -14.23
N TYR A 841 26.58 9.59 -13.21
CA TYR A 841 26.24 8.66 -12.14
C TYR A 841 25.11 9.20 -11.27
N GLY A 842 25.15 10.48 -10.88
CA GLY A 842 24.12 11.07 -10.01
C GLY A 842 22.76 11.16 -10.69
N ALA A 843 22.74 11.40 -12.00
CA ALA A 843 21.52 11.49 -12.80
C ALA A 843 21.13 10.14 -13.43
N LEU A 844 21.42 9.93 -14.73
CA LEU A 844 20.99 8.72 -15.45
C LEU A 844 21.50 7.41 -14.83
N GLY A 845 22.68 7.40 -14.21
CA GLY A 845 23.24 6.23 -13.54
C GLY A 845 22.37 5.75 -12.38
N SER A 846 21.92 6.66 -11.51
CA SER A 846 20.99 6.34 -10.41
C SER A 846 19.68 5.77 -10.95
N VAL A 847 19.16 6.32 -12.05
CA VAL A 847 17.96 5.79 -12.73
C VAL A 847 18.21 4.39 -13.30
N ILE A 848 19.36 4.15 -13.95
CA ILE A 848 19.73 2.80 -14.44
C ILE A 848 19.78 1.81 -13.29
N GLY A 849 20.40 2.19 -12.16
CA GLY A 849 20.45 1.36 -10.97
C GLY A 849 19.05 1.07 -10.42
N HIS A 850 18.18 2.09 -10.38
CA HIS A 850 16.78 1.97 -9.98
C HIS A 850 16.03 0.95 -10.86
N GLU A 851 16.16 1.02 -12.19
CA GLU A 851 15.55 0.04 -13.09
C GLU A 851 16.08 -1.38 -12.88
N ILE A 852 17.36 -1.55 -12.55
CA ILE A 852 17.90 -2.88 -12.23
C ILE A 852 17.30 -3.40 -10.90
N SER A 853 17.10 -2.52 -9.92
CA SER A 853 16.48 -2.88 -8.64
C SER A 853 15.09 -3.46 -8.79
N HIS A 854 14.30 -2.96 -9.76
CA HIS A 854 12.96 -3.50 -10.04
C HIS A 854 12.96 -4.97 -10.45
N ALA A 855 14.10 -5.54 -10.87
CA ALA A 855 14.19 -6.99 -11.07
C ALA A 855 14.07 -7.79 -9.76
N PHE A 856 14.23 -7.16 -8.60
CA PHE A 856 14.30 -7.83 -7.29
C PHE A 856 13.30 -7.32 -6.26
N ASP A 857 12.58 -6.23 -6.54
CA ASP A 857 11.54 -5.69 -5.66
C ASP A 857 10.36 -6.67 -5.45
N THR A 858 9.36 -6.27 -4.65
CA THR A 858 8.17 -7.09 -4.32
C THR A 858 7.40 -7.60 -5.55
N LYS A 859 7.49 -6.93 -6.71
CA LYS A 859 6.80 -7.28 -7.96
C LYS A 859 7.72 -8.06 -8.90
N GLY A 860 8.90 -7.55 -9.19
CA GLY A 860 9.85 -8.17 -10.10
C GLY A 860 10.42 -9.48 -9.57
N SER A 861 10.57 -9.63 -8.26
CA SER A 861 10.95 -10.88 -7.58
C SER A 861 10.06 -12.07 -7.95
N GLN A 862 8.81 -11.83 -8.37
CA GLN A 862 7.87 -12.88 -8.74
C GLN A 862 8.13 -13.47 -10.13
N PHE A 863 9.06 -12.89 -10.90
CA PHE A 863 9.42 -13.34 -12.24
C PHE A 863 10.83 -13.92 -12.28
N ASP A 864 11.01 -15.05 -12.95
CA ASP A 864 12.32 -15.68 -13.13
C ASP A 864 13.20 -14.97 -14.18
N ALA A 865 14.41 -15.49 -14.41
CA ALA A 865 15.38 -14.95 -15.36
C ALA A 865 14.88 -14.91 -16.82
N ASP A 866 13.89 -15.74 -17.16
CA ASP A 866 13.26 -15.79 -18.48
C ASP A 866 12.00 -14.91 -18.53
N GLY A 867 11.60 -14.26 -17.44
CA GLY A 867 10.43 -13.41 -17.34
C GLY A 867 9.11 -14.18 -17.16
N ASN A 868 9.17 -15.40 -16.63
CA ASN A 868 7.97 -16.16 -16.28
C ASN A 868 7.62 -15.94 -14.81
N PHE A 869 6.33 -15.77 -14.52
CA PHE A 869 5.77 -15.71 -13.18
C PHE A 869 6.03 -17.02 -12.45
N ARG A 870 7.03 -17.00 -11.58
CA ARG A 870 7.53 -18.16 -10.85
C ARG A 870 8.26 -17.67 -9.61
N ASN A 871 7.81 -18.12 -8.44
CA ASN A 871 8.55 -17.91 -7.21
C ASN A 871 9.89 -18.67 -7.25
N TRP A 872 10.99 -17.93 -7.11
CA TRP A 872 12.36 -18.45 -6.96
C TRP A 872 13.00 -18.04 -5.63
N TRP A 873 12.27 -17.31 -4.78
CA TRP A 873 12.70 -16.98 -3.44
C TRP A 873 12.53 -18.16 -2.50
N LYS A 874 13.49 -18.30 -1.60
CA LYS A 874 13.28 -19.06 -0.37
C LYS A 874 12.37 -18.25 0.55
N GLU A 875 11.43 -18.91 1.22
CA GLU A 875 10.44 -18.26 2.10
C GLU A 875 11.13 -17.38 3.16
N GLU A 876 12.14 -17.90 3.85
CA GLU A 876 12.84 -17.15 4.91
C GLU A 876 13.68 -15.97 4.39
N ASP A 877 14.12 -16.03 3.12
CA ASP A 877 14.82 -14.89 2.49
C ASP A 877 13.81 -13.81 2.08
N PHE A 878 12.61 -14.20 1.67
CA PHE A 878 11.53 -13.27 1.32
C PHE A 878 11.01 -12.57 2.58
N ASP A 879 10.83 -13.29 3.68
CA ASP A 879 10.45 -12.71 4.98
C ASP A 879 11.51 -11.69 5.43
N ALA A 880 12.80 -12.04 5.38
CA ALA A 880 13.88 -11.11 5.70
C ALA A 880 13.95 -9.87 4.78
N PHE A 881 13.53 -10.00 3.52
CA PHE A 881 13.36 -8.86 2.61
C PHE A 881 12.18 -7.98 3.02
N MET A 882 11.04 -8.58 3.38
CA MET A 882 9.86 -7.88 3.85
C MET A 882 10.10 -7.14 5.16
N ASP A 883 10.80 -7.72 6.14
CA ASP A 883 11.16 -7.04 7.39
C ASP A 883 11.89 -5.71 7.12
N ARG A 884 12.84 -5.74 6.18
CA ARG A 884 13.59 -4.55 5.77
C ARG A 884 12.73 -3.53 5.01
N ALA A 885 11.74 -4.00 4.25
CA ALA A 885 10.78 -3.14 3.58
C ALA A 885 9.81 -2.49 4.59
N ASP A 886 9.44 -3.19 5.65
CA ASP A 886 8.54 -2.69 6.70
C ASP A 886 9.15 -1.50 7.47
N LYS A 887 10.47 -1.50 7.71
CA LYS A 887 11.19 -0.31 8.19
C LYS A 887 11.01 0.91 7.28
N LEU A 888 11.06 0.70 5.98
CA LEU A 888 10.87 1.77 5.01
C LEU A 888 9.42 2.25 4.99
N ILE A 889 8.46 1.33 5.08
CA ILE A 889 7.04 1.66 5.19
C ILE A 889 6.82 2.55 6.42
N ALA A 890 7.32 2.13 7.58
CA ALA A 890 7.18 2.88 8.81
C ALA A 890 7.82 4.28 8.74
N TYR A 891 8.98 4.40 8.09
CA TYR A 891 9.61 5.70 7.84
C TYR A 891 8.67 6.63 7.08
N TYR A 892 8.08 6.15 5.98
CA TYR A 892 7.18 6.96 5.16
C TYR A 892 5.82 7.21 5.83
N ASP A 893 5.29 6.28 6.62
CA ASP A 893 4.05 6.50 7.38
C ASP A 893 4.22 7.59 8.45
N GLY A 894 5.45 7.81 8.92
CA GLY A 894 5.81 8.95 9.78
C GLY A 894 5.84 10.31 9.07
N VAL A 895 5.75 10.36 7.74
CA VAL A 895 5.77 11.60 6.95
C VAL A 895 4.37 12.19 6.86
N VAL A 896 4.26 13.49 7.13
CA VAL A 896 3.03 14.28 6.90
C VAL A 896 3.12 14.92 5.51
N ALA A 897 2.20 14.52 4.62
CA ALA A 897 2.18 14.97 3.23
C ALA A 897 1.70 16.42 3.07
N PHE A 898 0.78 16.87 3.93
CA PHE A 898 0.17 18.20 3.85
C PHE A 898 0.04 18.84 5.24
N ASP A 899 0.07 20.18 5.30
CA ASP A 899 -0.05 20.96 6.55
C ASP A 899 -1.33 20.69 7.37
N ASP A 900 -2.32 20.02 6.77
CA ASP A 900 -3.55 19.59 7.45
C ASP A 900 -3.40 18.29 8.26
N GLY A 901 -2.19 17.70 8.27
CA GLY A 901 -1.89 16.47 9.00
C GLY A 901 -2.14 15.20 8.21
N THR A 902 -2.42 15.28 6.90
CA THR A 902 -2.61 14.10 6.06
C THR A 902 -1.37 13.19 6.10
N PRO A 903 -1.47 11.94 6.58
CA PRO A 903 -0.34 11.02 6.62
C PRO A 903 0.00 10.56 5.20
N TYR A 904 1.28 10.37 4.95
CA TYR A 904 1.76 9.67 3.76
C TYR A 904 1.55 8.16 3.93
N LYS A 905 1.50 7.42 2.82
CA LYS A 905 1.23 5.97 2.84
C LYS A 905 2.48 5.22 2.39
N GLY A 906 3.31 4.80 3.34
CA GLY A 906 4.55 4.06 3.09
C GLY A 906 4.33 2.79 2.27
N GLN A 907 3.24 2.06 2.53
CA GLN A 907 2.86 0.88 1.76
C GLN A 907 2.68 1.16 0.26
N MET A 908 2.24 2.38 -0.10
CA MET A 908 2.03 2.77 -1.49
C MET A 908 3.35 2.99 -2.23
N VAL A 909 4.39 3.43 -1.51
CA VAL A 909 5.65 3.91 -2.11
C VAL A 909 6.88 3.04 -1.91
N GLN A 910 6.77 2.00 -1.07
CA GLN A 910 7.91 1.17 -0.68
C GLN A 910 8.71 0.60 -1.87
N THR A 911 8.03 0.17 -2.94
CA THR A 911 8.68 -0.50 -4.08
C THR A 911 9.64 0.46 -4.79
N GLU A 912 9.17 1.67 -5.08
CA GLU A 912 9.95 2.73 -5.74
C GLU A 912 11.04 3.29 -4.82
N ALA A 913 10.74 3.45 -3.53
CA ALA A 913 11.74 3.90 -2.55
C ALA A 913 12.90 2.91 -2.36
N ILE A 914 12.62 1.59 -2.38
CA ILE A 914 13.67 0.55 -2.39
C ILE A 914 14.53 0.70 -3.65
N ALA A 915 13.91 0.90 -4.81
CA ALA A 915 14.62 1.05 -6.07
C ALA A 915 15.50 2.30 -6.12
N ASP A 916 15.03 3.44 -5.59
CA ASP A 916 15.81 4.67 -5.45
C ASP A 916 17.08 4.45 -4.62
N MET A 917 16.92 3.86 -3.42
CA MET A 917 18.06 3.59 -2.53
C MET A 917 19.06 2.63 -3.18
N ALA A 918 18.58 1.51 -3.73
CA ALA A 918 19.46 0.50 -4.29
C ALA A 918 20.18 0.99 -5.57
N GLY A 919 19.47 1.74 -6.42
CA GLY A 919 20.05 2.36 -7.59
C GLY A 919 21.14 3.37 -7.23
N PHE A 920 20.91 4.16 -6.19
CA PHE A 920 21.88 5.10 -5.67
C PHE A 920 23.12 4.40 -5.07
N LYS A 921 22.91 3.34 -4.27
CA LYS A 921 23.98 2.49 -3.72
C LYS A 921 24.84 1.87 -4.81
N CYS A 922 24.23 1.42 -5.91
CA CYS A 922 24.95 0.90 -7.07
C CYS A 922 25.92 1.95 -7.65
N MET A 923 25.47 3.20 -7.78
CA MET A 923 26.34 4.29 -8.27
C MET A 923 27.45 4.66 -7.29
N LEU A 924 27.20 4.63 -5.97
CA LEU A 924 28.26 4.80 -4.96
C LEU A 924 29.33 3.71 -5.08
N LYS A 925 28.93 2.45 -5.27
CA LYS A 925 29.86 1.33 -5.49
C LYS A 925 30.68 1.48 -6.77
N MET A 926 30.09 2.03 -7.82
CA MET A 926 30.83 2.37 -9.04
C MET A 926 31.80 3.54 -8.82
N ALA A 927 31.39 4.55 -8.04
CA ALA A 927 32.21 5.71 -7.70
C ALA A 927 33.47 5.35 -6.88
N GLU A 928 33.39 4.37 -5.98
CA GLU A 928 34.54 3.85 -5.21
C GLU A 928 35.71 3.39 -6.10
N LYS A 929 35.43 3.01 -7.35
CA LYS A 929 36.42 2.53 -8.33
C LYS A 929 37.11 3.67 -9.10
N ILE A 930 36.72 4.93 -8.86
CA ILE A 930 37.21 6.12 -9.56
C ILE A 930 38.08 6.97 -8.62
N ASP A 931 39.36 7.13 -8.97
CA ASP A 931 40.27 8.01 -8.23
C ASP A 931 39.79 9.47 -8.27
N ASP A 932 39.83 10.15 -7.12
CA ASP A 932 39.46 11.57 -6.94
C ASP A 932 38.01 11.91 -7.39
N PHE A 933 37.06 10.99 -7.21
CA PHE A 933 35.63 11.21 -7.51
C PHE A 933 35.03 12.38 -6.70
N ASP A 934 34.31 13.28 -7.37
CA ASP A 934 33.67 14.46 -6.75
C ASP A 934 32.24 14.13 -6.28
N TYR A 935 32.12 13.72 -5.02
CA TYR A 935 30.83 13.37 -4.41
C TYR A 935 29.85 14.57 -4.31
N ASP A 936 30.31 15.80 -4.11
CA ASP A 936 29.41 16.98 -4.08
C ASP A 936 28.71 17.13 -5.42
N LYS A 937 29.45 16.95 -6.52
CA LYS A 937 28.90 17.00 -7.87
C LYS A 937 27.87 15.87 -8.13
N PHE A 938 28.16 14.67 -7.66
CA PHE A 938 27.25 13.51 -7.74
C PHE A 938 25.94 13.74 -6.99
N PHE A 939 26.02 14.12 -5.70
CA PHE A 939 24.83 14.37 -4.87
C PHE A 939 23.97 15.53 -5.42
N ARG A 940 24.59 16.60 -5.92
CA ARG A 940 23.86 17.72 -6.54
C ARG A 940 23.13 17.32 -7.81
N ALA A 941 23.74 16.48 -8.65
CA ALA A 941 23.09 15.96 -9.85
C ALA A 941 21.87 15.09 -9.50
N TYR A 942 21.97 14.25 -8.47
CA TYR A 942 20.86 13.44 -7.98
C TYR A 942 19.71 14.29 -7.41
N ALA A 943 20.01 15.30 -6.59
CA ALA A 943 18.96 16.20 -6.10
C ALA A 943 18.29 17.00 -7.22
N TYR A 944 19.06 17.46 -8.21
CA TYR A 944 18.52 18.23 -9.34
C TYR A 944 17.67 17.39 -10.29
N LEU A 945 17.99 16.09 -10.47
CA LEU A 945 17.17 15.14 -11.22
C LEU A 945 15.72 15.16 -10.74
N TRP A 946 15.53 15.20 -9.42
CA TRP A 946 14.22 15.16 -8.76
C TRP A 946 13.62 16.56 -8.51
N ALA A 947 14.20 17.64 -9.03
CA ALA A 947 13.60 18.97 -8.83
C ALA A 947 12.20 19.02 -9.47
N GLU A 948 11.14 19.18 -8.68
CA GLU A 948 9.77 19.19 -9.20
C GLU A 948 8.86 20.05 -8.33
N THR A 949 7.90 20.70 -8.99
CA THR A 949 6.79 21.33 -8.31
C THR A 949 5.50 21.24 -9.10
N GLU A 950 4.36 21.07 -8.43
CA GLU A 950 3.07 20.82 -9.06
C GLU A 950 1.88 21.48 -8.35
N THR A 951 0.72 21.50 -9.00
CA THR A 951 -0.51 22.05 -8.41
C THR A 951 -0.97 21.19 -7.23
N VAL A 952 -1.54 21.83 -6.20
CA VAL A 952 -2.08 21.11 -5.03
C VAL A 952 -3.05 20.00 -5.42
N SER A 953 -3.92 20.23 -6.41
CA SER A 953 -4.86 19.22 -6.88
C SER A 953 -4.21 18.00 -7.53
N SER A 954 -3.05 18.19 -8.18
CA SER A 954 -2.29 17.09 -8.78
C SER A 954 -1.47 16.36 -7.73
N LEU A 955 -0.86 17.07 -6.79
CA LEU A 955 -0.15 16.48 -5.65
C LEU A 955 -1.08 15.64 -4.77
N GLU A 956 -2.30 16.12 -4.49
CA GLU A 956 -3.33 15.34 -3.80
C GLU A 956 -3.68 14.05 -4.55
N SER A 957 -3.70 14.08 -5.88
CA SER A 957 -3.92 12.87 -6.68
C SER A 957 -2.70 11.95 -6.62
N GLN A 958 -1.49 12.50 -6.68
CA GLN A 958 -0.24 11.74 -6.62
C GLN A 958 -0.13 10.97 -5.30
N VAL A 959 -0.29 11.66 -4.16
CA VAL A 959 -0.26 11.05 -2.81
C VAL A 959 -1.29 9.91 -2.64
N LEU A 960 -2.39 9.92 -3.41
CA LEU A 960 -3.44 8.91 -3.34
C LEU A 960 -3.28 7.75 -4.31
N THR A 961 -2.52 7.91 -5.41
CA THR A 961 -2.59 6.98 -6.56
C THR A 961 -1.24 6.62 -7.17
N ASP A 962 -0.20 7.42 -6.94
CA ASP A 962 1.14 7.19 -7.47
C ASP A 962 1.95 6.34 -6.48
N THR A 963 2.74 5.41 -7.00
CA THR A 963 3.63 4.55 -6.22
C THR A 963 5.00 5.18 -5.97
N HIS A 964 5.31 6.33 -6.57
CA HIS A 964 6.57 7.00 -6.31
C HIS A 964 6.49 7.89 -5.05
N PRO A 965 7.55 7.93 -4.22
CA PRO A 965 7.67 8.97 -3.21
C PRO A 965 7.62 10.37 -3.84
N LEU A 966 7.14 11.37 -3.08
CA LEU A 966 7.28 12.78 -3.50
C LEU A 966 8.76 13.10 -3.74
N ASP A 967 9.05 13.93 -4.74
CA ASP A 967 10.43 14.07 -5.23
C ASP A 967 11.42 14.59 -4.18
N TYR A 968 10.99 15.47 -3.27
CA TYR A 968 11.85 15.90 -2.16
C TYR A 968 12.21 14.73 -1.22
N LEU A 969 11.30 13.77 -1.05
CA LEU A 969 11.55 12.54 -0.28
C LEU A 969 12.47 11.60 -1.07
N ARG A 970 12.25 11.41 -2.38
CA ARG A 970 13.15 10.61 -3.23
C ARG A 970 14.60 11.06 -3.10
N ALA A 971 14.83 12.37 -3.07
CA ALA A 971 16.15 12.94 -2.88
C ALA A 971 16.65 12.81 -1.42
N ASN A 972 15.93 13.40 -0.45
CA ASN A 972 16.42 13.53 0.92
C ASN A 972 16.50 12.18 1.65
N VAL A 973 15.46 11.34 1.52
CA VAL A 973 15.40 10.03 2.17
C VAL A 973 16.49 9.12 1.65
N THR A 974 16.82 9.19 0.36
CA THR A 974 17.86 8.35 -0.24
C THR A 974 19.27 8.76 0.21
N VAL A 975 19.63 10.04 0.10
CA VAL A 975 21.02 10.46 0.35
C VAL A 975 21.43 10.35 1.82
N GLN A 976 20.49 10.50 2.75
CA GLN A 976 20.78 10.40 4.19
C GLN A 976 21.10 8.98 4.69
N GLN A 977 20.94 7.95 3.84
CA GLN A 977 21.23 6.56 4.23
C GLN A 977 22.72 6.19 4.08
N TYR A 978 23.52 7.02 3.40
CA TYR A 978 24.88 6.65 2.98
C TYR A 978 25.95 7.53 3.61
N ASP A 979 27.02 6.91 4.14
CA ASP A 979 28.12 7.60 4.84
C ASP A 979 28.81 8.67 3.98
N GLU A 980 28.92 8.43 2.68
CA GLU A 980 29.52 9.36 1.71
C GLU A 980 28.84 10.73 1.75
N PHE A 981 27.53 10.79 2.02
CA PHE A 981 26.80 12.04 2.19
C PHE A 981 27.22 12.79 3.46
N TYR A 982 27.34 12.06 4.58
CA TYR A 982 27.78 12.60 5.87
C TYR A 982 29.22 13.12 5.79
N GLU A 983 30.10 12.39 5.11
CA GLU A 983 31.51 12.78 4.94
C GLU A 983 31.65 14.01 4.04
N THR A 984 30.88 14.06 2.95
CA THR A 984 30.93 15.17 1.98
C THR A 984 30.48 16.49 2.60
N TYR A 985 29.38 16.47 3.36
CA TYR A 985 28.77 17.68 3.90
C TYR A 985 29.05 17.92 5.40
N GLY A 986 29.65 16.94 6.08
CA GLY A 986 29.94 16.99 7.51
C GLY A 986 28.67 17.08 8.35
N ILE A 987 27.70 16.21 8.08
CA ILE A 987 26.42 16.11 8.78
C ILE A 987 26.64 15.61 10.22
N LYS A 988 25.86 16.13 11.17
CA LYS A 988 25.95 15.83 12.61
C LYS A 988 24.56 15.67 13.20
N GLU A 989 24.49 15.07 14.39
CA GLU A 989 23.25 14.85 15.17
C GLU A 989 22.33 16.08 15.31
N SER A 990 22.86 17.31 15.21
CA SER A 990 22.05 18.54 15.30
C SER A 990 21.36 18.97 13.99
N ASP A 991 21.76 18.37 12.88
CA ASP A 991 21.40 18.77 11.53
C ASP A 991 20.14 18.00 11.07
N GLY A 992 19.26 18.62 10.29
CA GLY A 992 17.98 18.02 9.87
C GLY A 992 18.08 16.84 8.91
N MET A 993 19.21 16.67 8.22
CA MET A 993 19.51 15.51 7.37
C MET A 993 20.20 14.35 8.11
N TYR A 994 20.28 14.41 9.45
CA TYR A 994 20.91 13.35 10.25
C TYR A 994 19.91 12.26 10.61
N ILE A 995 20.28 11.02 10.32
CA ILE A 995 19.71 9.82 10.91
C ILE A 995 20.84 9.00 11.56
N ALA A 996 20.58 8.43 12.74
CA ALA A 996 21.58 7.65 13.44
C ALA A 996 21.98 6.43 12.57
N PRO A 997 23.26 6.01 12.57
CA PRO A 997 23.71 4.89 11.74
C PRO A 997 22.87 3.61 11.90
N GLU A 998 22.39 3.33 13.10
CA GLU A 998 21.53 2.20 13.45
C GLU A 998 20.08 2.29 12.94
N ASP A 999 19.61 3.50 12.62
CA ASP A 999 18.24 3.77 12.15
C ASP A 999 18.17 3.94 10.62
N ARG A 1000 19.33 3.91 9.94
CA ARG A 1000 19.40 4.00 8.48
C ARG A 1000 18.80 2.76 7.83
N ILE A 1001 18.05 2.99 6.77
CA ILE A 1001 17.35 1.95 6.04
C ILE A 1001 18.28 1.39 4.97
N ALA A 1002 18.42 0.07 4.96
CA ALA A 1002 19.16 -0.66 3.94
C ALA A 1002 18.44 -1.97 3.59
N VAL A 1003 17.98 -2.08 2.34
CA VAL A 1003 17.33 -3.28 1.82
C VAL A 1003 18.34 -4.14 1.05
N TRP A 1004 18.81 -3.66 -0.10
CA TRP A 1004 19.86 -4.28 -0.92
C TRP A 1004 21.26 -3.84 -0.54
#